data_AF-A0A6A6N0B2-F1
#
_entry.id   AF-A0A6A6N0B2-F1
#
_cell.length_a   1.000
_cell.length_b   1.000
_cell.length_c   1.000
_cell.angle_alpha   90.00
_cell.angle_beta   90.00
_cell.angle_gamma   90.00
#
_symmetry.space_group_name_H-M   'P 1'
#
loop_
_entity.id
_entity.type
_entity.pdbx_description
1 polymer ?
#
loop_
_entity_poly.entity_id
_entity_poly.type
_entity_poly.pdbx_seq_one_letter_code
_entity_poly.pdbx_strand_id
1 'polypeptide(L)'
;MAMAGRLRSGLPLLNRVLRSDSLSASRSAVQRSVLCPAFTSEASKNFATSSGQKEEKVKDFVWERYCKTSALWYVWFSAAYIETYVAMEEIKWDRIVWERYCATCFVWGSGNYASALYLAAKKANVLDKVESDILDLVEASKRSPTFSQFTKDLSVPSETRVKAINEISAQAKFSDVTKNFLVVLAENGRLRNIDSIAKRFSELTMADKGEVKAIVTSVIPLPPEEEKELKETLQEIIGKGKKVKLEQKIDPSILGGLVVEFGQKVFDMSIKTRAKQMERRNGYSITAQNPSIPLSSFLRYLSSDANQLSFTVSYLINTCGLSPESALSTSKYCRLKTPEKSDLVLSIFKNLGFKKHQISYIIVRWPLMLLSKPERTIIPKFEFFRSKGASNSDLVRIFGCCPWVLKRSLEKHLVPSFNFFRDLLKSDEKTLAAIKRCPSILLRRLEDQVIPAIDILRENGVPEANILHLIHYHPLKLQTNPDKFKKAVDEVREMGFRPSKLHFVIAVMVLAGLRKSKWESKVDAYKRWGWSNEDVITAFGKYPFCMTISKDKIMAVMDFYVNKLGLDSSVIANRPVLLSLSLKKRLVPRGSLIQFMSSKGLVKIDSHITVLCERPEKFFMEKFVNRYKEAPQLLKLYNELKQQGEQQQEIKG
;
A
#
# COMPACT_ATOMS: atom_id res chain seq x y z
N MET A 1 20.86 -19.04 -48.64
CA MET A 1 22.29 -19.40 -48.55
C MET A 1 23.21 -18.36 -49.21
N ALA A 2 23.11 -17.06 -48.89
CA ALA A 2 24.06 -16.04 -49.39
C ALA A 2 24.59 -15.06 -48.31
N MET A 3 24.19 -15.22 -47.04
CA MET A 3 24.74 -14.46 -45.90
C MET A 3 25.47 -15.33 -44.86
N ALA A 4 25.59 -16.64 -45.09
CA ALA A 4 26.31 -17.57 -44.20
C ALA A 4 27.84 -17.57 -44.40
N GLY A 5 28.35 -16.82 -45.38
CA GLY A 5 29.78 -16.78 -45.73
C GLY A 5 30.62 -15.73 -45.00
N ARG A 6 30.00 -14.71 -44.37
CA ARG A 6 30.75 -13.55 -43.84
C ARG A 6 31.22 -13.67 -42.38
N LEU A 7 30.85 -14.75 -41.67
CA LEU A 7 31.28 -15.01 -40.28
C LEU A 7 32.27 -16.19 -40.16
N ARG A 8 32.78 -16.72 -41.28
CA ARG A 8 33.83 -17.76 -41.27
C ARG A 8 35.26 -17.22 -41.21
N SER A 9 35.49 -15.91 -41.41
CA SER A 9 36.85 -15.35 -41.53
C SER A 9 37.48 -14.85 -40.23
N GLY A 10 36.74 -14.77 -39.11
CA GLY A 10 37.27 -14.22 -37.83
C GLY A 10 37.80 -15.25 -36.82
N LEU A 11 37.43 -16.52 -36.97
CA LEU A 11 37.77 -17.59 -36.01
C LEU A 11 39.27 -17.92 -35.84
N PRO A 12 40.17 -17.73 -36.83
CA PRO A 12 41.59 -18.03 -36.63
C PRO A 12 42.34 -17.03 -35.73
N LEU A 13 41.83 -15.80 -35.56
CA LEU A 13 42.49 -14.76 -34.75
C LEU A 13 42.20 -14.89 -33.26
N LEU A 14 41.03 -15.43 -32.89
CA LEU A 14 40.64 -15.67 -31.50
C LEU A 14 41.59 -16.65 -30.79
N ASN A 15 42.08 -17.66 -31.53
CA ASN A 15 43.06 -18.62 -31.04
C ASN A 15 44.48 -18.06 -30.87
N ARG A 16 44.78 -16.91 -31.50
CA ARG A 16 46.10 -16.27 -31.40
C ARG A 16 46.19 -15.38 -30.15
N VAL A 17 45.08 -14.74 -29.78
CA VAL A 17 44.98 -13.89 -28.57
C VAL A 17 44.90 -14.73 -27.29
N LEU A 18 44.25 -15.90 -27.34
CA LEU A 18 44.07 -16.76 -26.16
C LEU A 18 45.32 -17.60 -25.79
N ARG A 19 46.38 -17.59 -26.60
CA ARG A 19 47.62 -18.33 -26.34
C ARG A 19 48.79 -17.49 -25.83
N SER A 20 48.70 -16.16 -25.86
CA SER A 20 49.87 -15.32 -25.50
C SER A 20 50.06 -15.10 -24.00
N ASP A 21 49.03 -15.23 -23.16
CA ASP A 21 49.16 -14.94 -21.73
C ASP A 21 48.41 -15.95 -20.86
N SER A 22 48.95 -17.17 -20.80
CA SER A 22 48.74 -18.06 -19.67
C SER A 22 50.08 -18.27 -18.99
N LEU A 23 50.32 -17.65 -17.83
CA LEU A 23 51.27 -18.16 -16.83
C LEU A 23 51.01 -17.53 -15.45
N SER A 24 50.88 -18.42 -14.48
CA SER A 24 50.96 -18.23 -13.02
C SER A 24 49.74 -17.65 -12.28
N ALA A 25 48.85 -18.58 -11.90
CA ALA A 25 48.08 -18.47 -10.68
C ALA A 25 49.02 -18.50 -9.46
N SER A 26 48.84 -17.57 -8.52
CA SER A 26 49.32 -17.71 -7.15
C SER A 26 48.21 -17.31 -6.17
N ARG A 27 48.01 -18.18 -5.18
CA ARG A 27 47.06 -18.06 -4.06
C ARG A 27 47.63 -17.11 -3.00
N SER A 28 46.80 -16.29 -2.37
CA SER A 28 46.89 -16.00 -0.93
C SER A 28 45.61 -15.34 -0.39
N ALA A 29 45.32 -15.66 0.88
CA ALA A 29 44.15 -15.25 1.66
C ALA A 29 44.36 -13.89 2.35
N VAL A 30 43.28 -13.17 2.74
CA VAL A 30 43.15 -12.38 3.98
C VAL A 30 41.66 -12.03 4.25
N GLN A 31 41.35 -11.89 5.55
CA GLN A 31 40.07 -11.79 6.27
C GLN A 31 39.27 -10.46 6.19
N ARG A 32 37.99 -10.60 6.55
CA ARG A 32 37.10 -9.74 7.40
C ARG A 32 36.43 -8.46 6.84
N SER A 33 35.14 -8.42 7.20
CA SER A 33 34.33 -7.31 7.73
C SER A 33 33.37 -6.54 6.82
N VAL A 34 32.08 -6.65 7.17
CA VAL A 34 31.09 -5.58 7.42
C VAL A 34 31.19 -4.33 6.54
N LEU A 35 30.19 -4.14 5.65
CA LEU A 35 29.30 -2.96 5.57
C LEU A 35 28.56 -2.98 4.24
N CYS A 36 27.23 -2.89 4.29
CA CYS A 36 26.43 -2.38 3.18
C CYS A 36 26.82 -0.93 2.90
N PRO A 37 26.97 -0.53 1.63
CA PRO A 37 26.68 0.84 1.22
C PRO A 37 25.34 0.89 0.49
N ALA A 38 24.55 1.90 0.84
CA ALA A 38 23.28 2.25 0.24
C ALA A 38 23.43 2.54 -1.27
N PHE A 39 22.44 2.11 -2.05
CA PHE A 39 22.28 2.49 -3.46
C PHE A 39 21.72 3.92 -3.55
N THR A 40 22.50 4.84 -4.12
CA THR A 40 22.01 6.11 -4.69
C THR A 40 21.68 5.92 -6.16
N SER A 41 20.55 6.50 -6.58
CA SER A 41 20.01 6.45 -7.93
C SER A 41 20.67 7.49 -8.83
N GLU A 42 21.49 7.08 -9.79
CA GLU A 42 22.00 7.99 -10.82
C GLU A 42 22.24 7.32 -12.19
N ALA A 43 21.54 6.22 -12.47
CA ALA A 43 21.65 5.47 -13.73
C ALA A 43 20.45 5.70 -14.68
N SER A 44 20.01 6.94 -14.83
CA SER A 44 18.95 7.32 -15.79
C SER A 44 19.29 8.56 -16.62
N LYS A 45 20.57 8.78 -16.92
CA LYS A 45 20.98 9.81 -17.88
C LYS A 45 21.72 9.17 -19.06
N ASN A 46 21.12 9.37 -20.24
CA ASN A 46 21.72 9.33 -21.58
C ASN A 46 22.14 7.98 -22.17
N PHE A 47 21.18 7.14 -22.58
CA PHE A 47 21.42 6.07 -23.56
C PHE A 47 21.45 6.56 -25.03
N ALA A 48 21.06 7.82 -25.27
CA ALA A 48 20.93 8.39 -26.61
C ALA A 48 22.16 9.19 -27.08
N THR A 49 23.10 9.54 -26.21
CA THR A 49 24.28 10.34 -26.57
C THR A 49 25.50 9.94 -25.73
N SER A 50 26.55 9.43 -26.37
CA SER A 50 27.90 9.41 -25.81
C SER A 50 28.90 9.89 -26.86
N SER A 51 29.18 11.18 -26.87
CA SER A 51 30.50 11.69 -27.27
C SER A 51 31.23 12.07 -25.98
N GLY A 52 32.44 11.54 -25.82
CA GLY A 52 33.21 11.64 -24.58
C GLY A 52 33.76 13.03 -24.31
N GLN A 53 34.11 13.27 -23.06
CA GLN A 53 35.30 14.04 -22.68
C GLN A 53 35.75 13.61 -21.27
N LYS A 54 37.00 13.15 -21.20
CA LYS A 54 37.79 13.07 -19.96
C LYS A 54 38.27 14.46 -19.65
N GLU A 55 38.24 14.85 -18.38
CA GLU A 55 39.29 15.71 -17.83
C GLU A 55 39.54 15.37 -16.36
N GLU A 56 40.82 15.24 -16.06
CA GLU A 56 41.46 14.73 -14.86
C GLU A 56 42.28 15.89 -14.31
N LYS A 57 42.19 16.21 -13.01
CA LYS A 57 43.30 16.81 -12.22
C LYS A 57 42.96 17.02 -10.72
N VAL A 58 43.75 16.30 -9.92
CA VAL A 58 44.50 16.74 -8.73
C VAL A 58 43.84 16.68 -7.35
N LYS A 59 44.67 16.14 -6.45
CA LYS A 59 44.52 15.76 -5.05
C LYS A 59 44.44 16.96 -4.09
N ASP A 60 44.07 16.61 -2.86
CA ASP A 60 44.28 17.30 -1.59
C ASP A 60 43.36 18.49 -1.26
N PHE A 61 42.37 18.25 -0.38
CA PHE A 61 42.32 18.95 0.91
C PHE A 61 41.40 18.23 1.91
N VAL A 62 41.99 17.91 3.06
CA VAL A 62 41.39 17.23 4.21
C VAL A 62 40.54 18.22 5.03
N TRP A 63 39.43 17.71 5.56
CA TRP A 63 38.76 18.07 6.83
C TRP A 63 39.14 19.42 7.48
N GLU A 64 38.25 20.41 7.36
CA GLU A 64 37.93 21.52 8.31
C GLU A 64 37.72 22.84 7.56
N ARG A 65 36.45 23.23 7.40
CA ARG A 65 35.91 24.46 8.01
C ARG A 65 34.43 24.63 7.68
N TYR A 66 33.65 24.63 8.76
CA TYR A 66 32.56 25.56 9.04
C TYR A 66 31.22 25.43 8.28
N CYS A 67 30.24 24.98 9.07
CA CYS A 67 28.94 25.62 9.18
C CYS A 67 28.97 27.14 8.91
N LYS A 68 28.24 27.59 7.88
CA LYS A 68 27.22 28.65 7.93
C LYS A 68 26.92 29.16 6.51
N THR A 69 25.71 28.83 6.05
CA THR A 69 24.77 29.56 5.16
C THR A 69 23.90 28.48 4.50
N SER A 70 22.85 28.03 5.16
CA SER A 70 21.50 28.60 5.07
C SER A 70 21.09 29.00 3.66
N ALA A 71 19.97 28.41 3.23
CA ALA A 71 19.08 28.89 2.19
C ALA A 71 19.63 28.90 0.76
N LEU A 72 19.51 27.77 0.06
CA LEU A 72 19.19 27.72 -1.39
C LEU A 72 18.78 26.31 -1.88
N TRP A 73 18.44 25.37 -0.98
CA TRP A 73 18.09 24.00 -1.36
C TRP A 73 16.57 23.68 -1.35
N TYR A 74 15.73 24.63 -0.93
CA TYR A 74 14.27 24.46 -0.91
C TYR A 74 13.51 25.23 -2.01
N VAL A 75 14.22 25.93 -2.91
CA VAL A 75 13.62 26.60 -4.07
C VAL A 75 13.80 25.78 -5.37
N TRP A 76 14.71 24.80 -5.39
CA TRP A 76 14.89 23.91 -6.56
C TRP A 76 14.10 22.59 -6.49
N PHE A 77 13.63 22.17 -5.32
CA PHE A 77 12.84 20.94 -5.19
C PHE A 77 11.33 21.12 -5.40
N SER A 78 10.88 22.35 -5.66
CA SER A 78 9.49 22.71 -5.96
C SER A 78 9.25 23.23 -7.38
N ALA A 79 10.31 23.47 -8.18
CA ALA A 79 10.19 23.93 -9.56
C ALA A 79 10.14 22.79 -10.59
N ALA A 80 10.71 21.61 -10.30
CA ALA A 80 10.69 20.47 -11.24
C ALA A 80 9.41 19.61 -11.21
N TYR A 81 8.43 19.95 -10.36
CA TYR A 81 7.17 19.20 -10.26
C TYR A 81 5.98 19.89 -10.96
N ILE A 82 6.17 21.12 -11.44
CA ILE A 82 5.10 21.93 -12.07
C ILE A 82 5.32 22.12 -13.58
N GLU A 83 6.56 22.13 -14.08
CA GLU A 83 6.79 22.29 -15.54
C GLU A 83 6.58 21.02 -16.38
N THR A 84 6.42 19.84 -15.78
CA THR A 84 5.99 18.64 -16.53
C THR A 84 4.47 18.51 -16.66
N TYR A 85 3.70 19.42 -16.05
CA TYR A 85 2.23 19.37 -16.09
C TYR A 85 1.60 20.12 -17.28
N VAL A 86 2.39 20.84 -18.09
CA VAL A 86 1.86 21.65 -19.20
C VAL A 86 2.26 21.10 -20.60
N ALA A 87 3.07 20.04 -20.68
CA ALA A 87 3.48 19.43 -21.97
C ALA A 87 2.98 17.98 -22.19
N MET A 88 1.92 17.55 -21.49
CA MET A 88 1.37 16.18 -21.60
C MET A 88 -0.15 16.12 -21.82
N GLU A 89 -0.73 17.10 -22.54
CA GLU A 89 -2.15 17.07 -22.91
C GLU A 89 -2.45 16.45 -24.29
N GLU A 90 -1.46 15.95 -25.05
CA GLU A 90 -1.71 15.42 -26.41
C GLU A 90 -1.49 13.92 -26.64
N ILE A 91 -1.25 13.08 -25.61
CA ILE A 91 -1.17 11.62 -25.83
C ILE A 91 -1.97 10.86 -24.76
N LYS A 92 -3.19 10.44 -25.13
CA LYS A 92 -4.05 9.57 -24.32
C LYS A 92 -3.45 8.15 -24.20
N TRP A 93 -2.88 7.85 -23.03
CA TRP A 93 -2.76 6.49 -22.51
C TRP A 93 -3.47 6.37 -21.16
N ASP A 94 -4.09 5.22 -20.92
CA ASP A 94 -4.88 4.93 -19.73
C ASP A 94 -3.99 4.65 -18.50
N ARG A 95 -4.14 5.46 -17.45
CA ARG A 95 -3.31 5.51 -16.23
C ARG A 95 -3.24 4.17 -15.48
N ILE A 96 -4.25 3.31 -15.67
CA ILE A 96 -4.38 2.01 -15.01
C ILE A 96 -3.47 0.94 -15.62
N VAL A 97 -3.11 1.07 -16.91
CA VAL A 97 -2.23 0.10 -17.60
C VAL A 97 -0.78 0.29 -17.16
N TRP A 98 -0.36 1.53 -16.94
CA TRP A 98 1.00 1.89 -16.51
C TRP A 98 1.28 1.53 -15.04
N GLU A 99 0.35 1.81 -14.13
CA GLU A 99 0.55 1.54 -12.69
C GLU A 99 0.48 0.03 -12.34
N ARG A 100 -0.23 -0.79 -13.15
CA ARG A 100 -0.32 -2.24 -12.91
C ARG A 100 0.89 -3.05 -13.37
N TYR A 101 1.66 -2.58 -14.35
CA TYR A 101 2.87 -3.28 -14.81
C TYR A 101 4.10 -2.95 -13.94
N CYS A 102 4.20 -1.73 -13.41
CA CYS A 102 5.33 -1.31 -12.57
C CYS A 102 5.34 -1.94 -11.16
N ALA A 103 4.17 -2.26 -10.59
CA ALA A 103 4.06 -2.72 -9.19
C ALA A 103 4.64 -4.13 -8.94
N THR A 104 4.85 -4.94 -9.97
CA THR A 104 5.44 -6.30 -9.84
C THR A 104 6.93 -6.38 -10.21
N CYS A 105 7.57 -5.27 -10.61
CA CYS A 105 8.98 -5.26 -11.04
C CYS A 105 9.97 -4.74 -10.00
N PHE A 106 9.51 -4.37 -8.79
CA PHE A 106 10.37 -3.75 -7.77
C PHE A 106 11.07 -4.75 -6.84
N VAL A 107 11.53 -5.89 -7.35
CA VAL A 107 12.57 -6.71 -6.73
C VAL A 107 13.26 -7.47 -7.87
N TRP A 108 14.60 -7.47 -7.91
CA TRP A 108 15.49 -8.10 -8.90
C TRP A 108 15.91 -7.21 -10.11
N GLY A 109 17.22 -6.97 -10.19
CA GLY A 109 17.85 -5.95 -11.05
C GLY A 109 17.74 -6.10 -12.57
N SER A 110 17.00 -7.07 -13.12
CA SER A 110 16.77 -7.20 -14.57
C SER A 110 15.58 -6.37 -15.08
N GLY A 111 14.59 -6.08 -14.22
CA GLY A 111 13.39 -5.32 -14.60
C GLY A 111 13.66 -3.84 -14.93
N ASN A 112 14.60 -3.22 -14.22
CA ASN A 112 14.96 -1.81 -14.43
C ASN A 112 15.67 -1.59 -15.77
N TYR A 113 16.55 -2.52 -16.18
CA TYR A 113 17.24 -2.44 -17.47
C TYR A 113 16.30 -2.68 -18.66
N ALA A 114 15.43 -3.68 -18.57
CA ALA A 114 14.44 -3.95 -19.63
C ALA A 114 13.49 -2.75 -19.83
N SER A 115 13.05 -2.12 -18.73
CA SER A 115 12.19 -0.92 -18.79
C SER A 115 12.93 0.29 -19.35
N ALA A 116 14.19 0.50 -18.96
CA ALA A 116 15.02 1.60 -19.48
C ALA A 116 15.32 1.43 -20.98
N LEU A 117 15.61 0.21 -21.42
CA LEU A 117 15.82 -0.13 -22.83
C LEU A 117 14.56 0.07 -23.66
N TYR A 118 13.40 -0.35 -23.14
CA TYR A 118 12.10 -0.13 -23.79
C TYR A 118 11.80 1.36 -23.95
N LEU A 119 12.02 2.18 -22.92
CA LEU A 119 11.85 3.64 -22.99
C LEU A 119 12.80 4.27 -24.01
N ALA A 120 14.07 3.85 -24.04
CA ALA A 120 15.06 4.35 -25.00
C ALA A 120 14.70 3.96 -26.44
N ALA A 121 14.28 2.70 -26.67
CA ALA A 121 13.88 2.19 -27.98
C ALA A 121 12.61 2.86 -28.49
N LYS A 122 11.63 3.13 -27.61
CA LYS A 122 10.40 3.86 -27.94
C LYS A 122 10.66 5.33 -28.27
N LYS A 123 11.52 6.00 -27.50
CA LYS A 123 11.91 7.39 -27.77
C LYS A 123 12.67 7.55 -29.10
N ALA A 124 13.46 6.54 -29.48
CA ALA A 124 14.19 6.51 -30.74
C ALA A 124 13.40 5.89 -31.91
N ASN A 125 12.16 5.45 -31.69
CA ASN A 125 11.28 4.79 -32.68
C ASN A 125 11.91 3.57 -33.39
N VAL A 126 12.76 2.81 -32.70
CA VAL A 126 13.49 1.64 -33.24
C VAL A 126 13.12 0.33 -32.52
N LEU A 127 11.91 0.25 -31.96
CA LEU A 127 11.47 -0.82 -31.07
C LEU A 127 11.57 -2.22 -31.69
N ASP A 128 11.14 -2.40 -32.93
CA ASP A 128 11.17 -3.69 -33.62
C ASP A 128 12.60 -4.16 -33.94
N LYS A 129 13.49 -3.22 -34.27
CA LYS A 129 14.90 -3.52 -34.56
C LYS A 129 15.64 -3.93 -33.29
N VAL A 130 15.42 -3.23 -32.18
CA VAL A 130 15.99 -3.57 -30.87
C VAL A 130 15.47 -4.93 -30.37
N GLU A 131 14.19 -5.24 -30.62
CA GLU A 131 13.62 -6.56 -30.30
C GLU A 131 14.32 -7.69 -31.07
N SER A 132 14.54 -7.50 -32.39
CA SER A 132 15.29 -8.46 -33.20
C SER A 132 16.74 -8.62 -32.73
N ASP A 133 17.46 -7.51 -32.54
CA ASP A 133 18.88 -7.53 -32.15
C ASP A 133 19.11 -8.30 -30.83
N ILE A 134 18.22 -8.12 -29.85
CA ILE A 134 18.32 -8.78 -28.54
C ILE A 134 17.98 -10.28 -28.65
N LEU A 135 16.99 -10.64 -29.47
CA LEU A 135 16.65 -12.05 -29.71
C LEU A 135 17.78 -12.78 -30.42
N ASP A 136 18.41 -12.16 -31.42
CA ASP A 136 19.57 -12.68 -32.13
C ASP A 136 20.77 -12.91 -31.19
N LEU A 137 20.98 -12.00 -30.24
CA LEU A 137 22.03 -12.13 -29.23
C LEU A 137 21.77 -13.29 -28.25
N VAL A 138 20.53 -13.45 -27.80
CA VAL A 138 20.12 -14.58 -26.94
C VAL A 138 20.24 -15.91 -27.68
N GLU A 139 19.90 -15.93 -28.97
CA GLU A 139 20.07 -17.11 -29.80
C GLU A 139 21.55 -17.44 -30.04
N ALA A 140 22.40 -16.43 -30.29
CA ALA A 140 23.84 -16.60 -30.39
C ALA A 140 24.47 -17.14 -29.09
N SER A 141 23.98 -16.70 -27.92
CA SER A 141 24.36 -17.23 -26.59
C SER A 141 24.02 -18.70 -26.41
N LYS A 142 22.91 -19.17 -27.01
CA LYS A 142 22.52 -20.59 -26.97
C LYS A 142 23.29 -21.45 -27.96
N ARG A 143 23.65 -20.90 -29.13
CA ARG A 143 24.35 -21.62 -30.20
C ARG A 143 25.85 -21.76 -29.97
N SER A 144 26.49 -20.82 -29.26
CA SER A 144 27.94 -20.83 -29.00
C SER A 144 28.25 -21.00 -27.51
N PRO A 145 28.78 -22.16 -27.08
CA PRO A 145 29.20 -22.39 -25.70
C PRO A 145 30.26 -21.39 -25.22
N THR A 146 31.18 -21.01 -26.11
CA THR A 146 32.25 -20.04 -25.83
C THR A 146 31.69 -18.66 -25.50
N PHE A 147 30.67 -18.21 -26.24
CA PHE A 147 30.01 -16.93 -25.98
C PHE A 147 29.14 -16.98 -24.71
N SER A 148 28.49 -18.12 -24.43
CA SER A 148 27.76 -18.32 -23.17
C SER A 148 28.69 -18.30 -21.94
N GLN A 149 29.89 -18.87 -22.06
CA GLN A 149 30.89 -18.84 -20.98
C GLN A 149 31.43 -17.42 -20.79
N PHE A 150 31.78 -16.72 -21.87
CA PHE A 150 32.24 -15.33 -21.85
C PHE A 150 31.22 -14.38 -21.18
N THR A 151 29.93 -14.53 -21.47
CA THR A 151 28.88 -13.68 -20.87
C THR A 151 28.62 -13.97 -19.39
N LYS A 152 29.01 -15.15 -18.90
CA LYS A 152 28.84 -15.58 -17.50
C LYS A 152 30.09 -15.37 -16.64
N ASP A 153 31.27 -15.26 -17.26
CA ASP A 153 32.54 -15.11 -16.57
C ASP A 153 32.76 -13.67 -16.07
N LEU A 154 32.84 -13.52 -14.75
CA LEU A 154 33.09 -12.25 -14.07
C LEU A 154 34.59 -11.97 -13.87
N SER A 155 35.46 -12.96 -14.09
CA SER A 155 36.92 -12.83 -13.93
C SER A 155 37.57 -12.04 -15.06
N VAL A 156 36.86 -11.82 -16.18
CA VAL A 156 37.33 -10.99 -17.29
C VAL A 156 37.17 -9.50 -16.92
N PRO A 157 38.24 -8.68 -17.00
CA PRO A 157 38.17 -7.24 -16.74
C PRO A 157 37.12 -6.53 -17.61
N SER A 158 36.49 -5.49 -17.06
CA SER A 158 35.43 -4.72 -17.74
C SER A 158 35.87 -4.15 -19.08
N GLU A 159 37.11 -3.67 -19.19
CA GLU A 159 37.68 -3.11 -20.42
C GLU A 159 37.74 -4.15 -21.56
N THR A 160 38.16 -5.37 -21.25
CA THR A 160 38.23 -6.48 -22.21
C THR A 160 36.83 -6.90 -22.66
N ARG A 161 35.84 -6.88 -21.75
CA ARG A 161 34.44 -7.19 -22.09
C ARG A 161 33.82 -6.14 -23.00
N VAL A 162 34.06 -4.85 -22.74
CA VAL A 162 33.54 -3.75 -23.56
C VAL A 162 34.13 -3.79 -24.97
N LYS A 163 35.42 -4.09 -25.12
CA LYS A 163 36.06 -4.26 -26.45
C LYS A 163 35.41 -5.40 -27.25
N ALA A 164 35.28 -6.58 -26.64
CA ALA A 164 34.65 -7.74 -27.29
C ALA A 164 33.18 -7.47 -27.69
N ILE A 165 32.40 -6.81 -26.83
CA ILE A 165 31.01 -6.45 -27.14
C ILE A 165 30.91 -5.41 -28.27
N ASN A 166 31.83 -4.45 -28.34
CA ASN A 166 31.87 -3.49 -29.44
C ASN A 166 32.20 -4.15 -30.78
N GLU A 167 33.12 -5.11 -30.80
CA GLU A 167 33.47 -5.88 -32.01
C GLU A 167 32.31 -6.75 -32.47
N ILE A 168 31.64 -7.45 -31.55
CA ILE A 168 30.45 -8.26 -31.84
C ILE A 168 29.31 -7.39 -32.37
N SER A 169 29.08 -6.24 -31.75
CA SER A 169 28.02 -5.30 -32.17
C SER A 169 28.30 -4.70 -33.54
N ALA A 170 29.57 -4.44 -33.87
CA ALA A 170 29.98 -3.95 -35.19
C ALA A 170 29.80 -5.01 -36.28
N GLN A 171 30.13 -6.27 -36.00
CA GLN A 171 29.94 -7.39 -36.93
C GLN A 171 28.47 -7.73 -37.16
N ALA A 172 27.65 -7.66 -36.11
CA ALA A 172 26.22 -7.96 -36.16
C ALA A 172 25.35 -6.79 -36.67
N LYS A 173 25.93 -5.59 -36.87
CA LYS A 173 25.23 -4.37 -37.30
C LYS A 173 24.03 -4.00 -36.41
N PHE A 174 24.17 -4.16 -35.10
CA PHE A 174 23.13 -3.79 -34.14
C PHE A 174 22.82 -2.29 -34.16
N SER A 175 21.62 -1.93 -33.72
CA SER A 175 21.26 -0.52 -33.55
C SER A 175 22.14 0.16 -32.48
N ASP A 176 22.32 1.48 -32.60
CA ASP A 176 23.12 2.27 -31.64
C ASP A 176 22.55 2.17 -30.21
N VAL A 177 21.23 2.06 -30.08
CA VAL A 177 20.53 1.85 -28.81
C VAL A 177 20.90 0.49 -28.19
N THR A 178 20.90 -0.58 -29.00
CA THR A 178 21.32 -1.92 -28.54
C THR A 178 22.81 -1.94 -28.16
N LYS A 179 23.67 -1.31 -28.96
CA LYS A 179 25.11 -1.24 -28.71
C LYS A 179 25.42 -0.54 -27.38
N ASN A 180 24.86 0.65 -27.17
CA ASN A 180 25.05 1.42 -25.94
C ASN A 180 24.54 0.65 -24.72
N PHE A 181 23.42 -0.06 -24.87
CA PHE A 181 22.88 -0.91 -23.82
C PHE A 181 23.82 -2.07 -23.44
N LEU A 182 24.38 -2.78 -24.43
CA LEU A 182 25.29 -3.90 -24.18
C LEU A 182 26.61 -3.44 -23.56
N VAL A 183 27.12 -2.27 -23.94
CA VAL A 183 28.31 -1.66 -23.31
C VAL A 183 28.05 -1.38 -21.83
N VAL A 184 26.92 -0.76 -21.49
CA VAL A 184 26.55 -0.48 -20.09
C VAL A 184 26.38 -1.78 -19.28
N LEU A 185 25.87 -2.86 -19.89
CA LEU A 185 25.82 -4.17 -19.23
C LEU A 185 27.22 -4.79 -19.05
N ALA A 186 28.14 -4.58 -19.99
CA ALA A 186 29.51 -5.07 -19.93
C ALA A 186 30.36 -4.35 -18.86
N GLU A 187 30.20 -3.03 -18.75
CA GLU A 187 30.84 -2.19 -17.73
C GLU A 187 30.40 -2.60 -16.31
N ASN A 188 29.09 -2.78 -16.13
CA ASN A 188 28.52 -3.15 -14.84
C ASN A 188 28.60 -4.65 -14.51
N GLY A 189 29.19 -5.47 -15.39
CA GLY A 189 29.31 -6.93 -15.19
C GLY A 189 27.97 -7.67 -15.18
N ARG A 190 26.94 -7.12 -15.84
CA ARG A 190 25.55 -7.65 -15.85
C ARG A 190 25.18 -8.42 -17.11
N LEU A 191 26.15 -8.69 -18.00
CA LEU A 191 25.95 -9.50 -19.22
C LEU A 191 25.36 -10.89 -18.93
N ARG A 192 25.63 -11.47 -17.75
CA ARG A 192 25.06 -12.74 -17.30
C ARG A 192 23.52 -12.75 -17.27
N ASN A 193 22.89 -11.59 -17.14
CA ASN A 193 21.44 -11.46 -17.02
C ASN A 193 20.74 -11.15 -18.35
N ILE A 194 21.46 -11.18 -19.47
CA ILE A 194 20.92 -10.80 -20.79
C ILE A 194 19.66 -11.61 -21.16
N ASP A 195 19.63 -12.91 -20.85
CA ASP A 195 18.46 -13.77 -21.10
C ASP A 195 17.21 -13.30 -20.33
N SER A 196 17.39 -12.91 -19.06
CA SER A 196 16.30 -12.42 -18.23
C SER A 196 15.82 -11.04 -18.69
N ILE A 197 16.74 -10.18 -19.11
CA ILE A 197 16.42 -8.84 -19.60
C ILE A 197 15.67 -8.94 -20.93
N ALA A 198 16.15 -9.77 -21.86
CA ALA A 198 15.52 -10.01 -23.16
C ALA A 198 14.08 -10.53 -23.02
N LYS A 199 13.86 -11.49 -22.11
CA LYS A 199 12.51 -12.00 -21.81
C LYS A 199 11.59 -10.90 -21.33
N ARG A 200 12.06 -10.04 -20.42
CA ARG A 200 11.28 -8.91 -19.88
C ARG A 200 11.03 -7.82 -20.92
N PHE A 201 12.01 -7.55 -21.78
CA PHE A 201 11.85 -6.59 -22.88
C PHE A 201 10.78 -7.06 -23.87
N SER A 202 10.78 -8.33 -24.25
CA SER A 202 9.73 -8.89 -25.12
C SER A 202 8.35 -8.86 -24.45
N GLU A 203 8.25 -9.11 -23.15
CA GLU A 203 6.99 -8.94 -22.39
C GLU A 203 6.46 -7.50 -22.44
N LEU A 204 7.35 -6.49 -22.37
CA LEU A 204 6.98 -5.07 -22.46
C LEU A 204 6.57 -4.68 -23.89
N THR A 205 7.27 -5.17 -24.91
CA THR A 205 6.93 -4.91 -26.32
C THR A 205 5.61 -5.56 -26.72
N MET A 206 5.35 -6.80 -26.26
CA MET A 206 4.05 -7.46 -26.45
C MET A 206 2.93 -6.66 -25.78
N ALA A 207 3.16 -6.12 -24.59
CA ALA A 207 2.16 -5.30 -23.90
C ALA A 207 1.84 -3.99 -24.66
N ASP A 208 2.84 -3.35 -25.27
CA ASP A 208 2.67 -2.13 -26.08
C ASP A 208 1.95 -2.40 -27.41
N LYS A 209 2.22 -3.54 -28.05
CA LYS A 209 1.53 -4.02 -29.26
C LYS A 209 0.12 -4.56 -28.97
N GLY A 210 -0.27 -4.64 -27.70
CA GLY A 210 -1.55 -5.21 -27.27
C GLY A 210 -1.64 -6.73 -27.45
N GLU A 211 -0.51 -7.43 -27.48
CA GLU A 211 -0.43 -8.88 -27.65
C GLU A 211 -0.47 -9.61 -26.31
N VAL A 212 -1.20 -10.72 -26.23
CA VAL A 212 -1.27 -11.59 -25.04
C VAL A 212 -0.72 -12.97 -25.39
N LYS A 213 0.33 -13.37 -24.68
CA LYS A 213 0.92 -14.72 -24.78
C LYS A 213 0.04 -15.73 -24.05
N ALA A 214 -0.40 -16.76 -24.79
CA ALA A 214 -1.13 -17.91 -24.27
C ALA A 214 -0.29 -19.18 -24.44
N ILE A 215 0.06 -19.83 -23.34
CA ILE A 215 0.78 -21.11 -23.33
C ILE A 215 -0.25 -22.23 -23.22
N VAL A 216 -0.30 -23.09 -24.22
CA VAL A 216 -1.19 -24.25 -24.25
C VAL A 216 -0.35 -25.49 -24.01
N THR A 217 -0.54 -26.14 -22.88
CA THR A 217 0.13 -27.39 -22.55
C THR A 217 -0.80 -28.57 -22.84
N SER A 218 -0.38 -29.46 -23.74
CA SER A 218 -1.14 -30.64 -24.18
C SER A 218 -0.26 -31.91 -24.19
N VAL A 219 -0.91 -33.08 -24.16
CA VAL A 219 -0.22 -34.39 -24.27
C VAL A 219 0.18 -34.68 -25.72
N ILE A 220 -0.63 -34.23 -26.66
CA ILE A 220 -0.48 -34.44 -28.10
C ILE A 220 -0.48 -33.06 -28.76
N PRO A 221 0.39 -32.79 -29.75
CA PRO A 221 0.35 -31.54 -30.51
C PRO A 221 -1.05 -31.35 -31.11
N LEU A 222 -1.62 -30.17 -30.91
CA LEU A 222 -2.99 -29.90 -31.34
C LEU A 222 -3.06 -29.87 -32.88
N PRO A 223 -4.09 -30.48 -33.49
CA PRO A 223 -4.37 -30.30 -34.92
C PRO A 223 -4.55 -28.81 -35.26
N PRO A 224 -4.20 -28.38 -36.49
CA PRO A 224 -4.30 -26.98 -36.90
C PRO A 224 -5.73 -26.43 -36.87
N GLU A 225 -6.74 -27.29 -37.00
CA GLU A 225 -8.16 -26.93 -36.87
C GLU A 225 -8.53 -26.58 -35.42
N GLU A 226 -8.11 -27.40 -34.45
CA GLU A 226 -8.35 -27.18 -33.02
C GLU A 226 -7.56 -25.99 -32.48
N GLU A 227 -6.35 -25.76 -33.00
CA GLU A 227 -5.55 -24.57 -32.67
C GLU A 227 -6.25 -23.28 -33.11
N LYS A 228 -6.88 -23.30 -34.28
CA LYS A 228 -7.64 -22.16 -34.81
C LYS A 228 -8.88 -21.88 -33.96
N GLU A 229 -9.65 -22.91 -33.61
CA GLU A 229 -10.84 -22.79 -32.75
C GLU A 229 -10.46 -22.30 -31.34
N LEU A 230 -9.36 -22.80 -30.78
CA LEU A 230 -8.86 -22.35 -29.48
C LEU A 230 -8.39 -20.89 -29.53
N LYS A 231 -7.74 -20.48 -30.62
CA LYS A 231 -7.32 -19.09 -30.82
C LYS A 231 -8.51 -18.14 -30.93
N GLU A 232 -9.56 -18.53 -31.66
CA GLU A 232 -10.81 -17.77 -31.78
C GLU A 232 -11.52 -17.64 -30.42
N THR A 233 -11.64 -18.74 -29.68
CA THR A 233 -12.26 -18.74 -28.34
C THR A 233 -11.45 -17.88 -27.34
N LEU A 234 -10.12 -17.98 -27.35
CA LEU A 234 -9.27 -17.17 -26.49
C LEU A 234 -9.33 -15.68 -26.87
N GLN A 235 -9.48 -15.38 -28.15
CA GLN A 235 -9.66 -14.02 -28.68
C GLN A 235 -10.99 -13.41 -28.19
N GLU A 236 -12.07 -14.20 -28.13
CA GLU A 236 -13.36 -13.78 -27.54
C GLU A 236 -13.25 -13.52 -26.04
N ILE A 237 -12.56 -14.39 -25.30
CA ILE A 237 -12.38 -14.28 -23.84
C ILE A 237 -11.52 -13.06 -23.46
N ILE A 238 -10.56 -12.67 -24.30
CA ILE A 238 -9.62 -11.57 -24.04
C ILE A 238 -10.15 -10.21 -24.56
N GLY A 239 -11.02 -10.21 -25.57
CA GLY A 239 -11.73 -9.03 -26.11
C GLY A 239 -11.18 -8.49 -27.44
N LYS A 240 -12.00 -7.71 -28.18
CA LYS A 240 -11.77 -7.27 -29.58
C LYS A 240 -10.58 -6.31 -29.84
N GLY A 241 -9.70 -6.09 -28.87
CA GLY A 241 -8.59 -5.12 -28.96
C GLY A 241 -7.19 -5.66 -28.70
N LYS A 242 -7.01 -6.99 -28.51
CA LYS A 242 -5.71 -7.60 -28.17
C LYS A 242 -5.44 -8.86 -28.97
N LYS A 243 -4.28 -9.01 -29.60
CA LYS A 243 -3.96 -10.20 -30.43
C LYS A 243 -3.39 -11.33 -29.57
N VAL A 244 -3.87 -12.56 -29.74
CA VAL A 244 -3.36 -13.74 -29.00
C VAL A 244 -2.23 -14.43 -29.76
N LYS A 245 -1.06 -14.58 -29.12
CA LYS A 245 0.05 -15.40 -29.61
C LYS A 245 0.08 -16.70 -28.83
N LEU A 246 -0.16 -17.82 -29.53
CA LEU A 246 -0.27 -19.15 -28.94
C LEU A 246 1.09 -19.85 -28.98
N GLU A 247 1.56 -20.34 -27.83
CA GLU A 247 2.75 -21.19 -27.71
C GLU A 247 2.32 -22.57 -27.20
N GLN A 248 2.59 -23.61 -28.00
CA GLN A 248 2.29 -24.98 -27.62
C GLN A 248 3.45 -25.59 -26.82
N LYS A 249 3.14 -26.21 -25.69
CA LYS A 249 4.09 -26.94 -24.86
C LYS A 249 3.62 -28.38 -24.69
N ILE A 250 4.45 -29.35 -25.08
CA ILE A 250 4.09 -30.76 -24.96
C ILE A 250 4.58 -31.26 -23.58
N ASP A 251 3.65 -31.69 -22.73
CA ASP A 251 3.96 -32.28 -21.42
C ASP A 251 3.26 -33.66 -21.31
N PRO A 252 4.00 -34.77 -21.44
CA PRO A 252 3.43 -36.12 -21.32
C PRO A 252 2.86 -36.42 -19.93
N SER A 253 3.20 -35.64 -18.90
CA SER A 253 2.87 -35.93 -17.51
C SER A 253 1.44 -35.57 -17.10
N ILE A 254 0.67 -34.90 -17.96
CA ILE A 254 -0.70 -34.47 -17.66
C ILE A 254 -1.76 -35.58 -17.91
N LEU A 255 -1.35 -36.73 -18.46
CA LEU A 255 -2.14 -37.95 -18.76
C LEU A 255 -3.35 -37.76 -19.72
N GLY A 256 -3.82 -36.53 -19.90
CA GLY A 256 -4.83 -36.11 -20.86
C GLY A 256 -5.42 -34.75 -20.46
N GLY A 257 -6.11 -34.10 -21.40
CA GLY A 257 -6.67 -32.76 -21.20
C GLY A 257 -5.71 -31.62 -21.58
N LEU A 258 -6.20 -30.39 -21.42
CA LEU A 258 -5.53 -29.16 -21.84
C LEU A 258 -5.27 -28.25 -20.64
N VAL A 259 -4.08 -27.65 -20.56
CA VAL A 259 -3.78 -26.57 -19.61
C VAL A 259 -3.47 -25.31 -20.39
N VAL A 260 -4.30 -24.28 -20.25
CA VAL A 260 -4.12 -23.00 -20.94
C VAL A 260 -3.74 -21.93 -19.94
N GLU A 261 -2.57 -21.33 -20.12
CA GLU A 261 -2.07 -20.24 -19.30
C GLU A 261 -2.02 -18.96 -20.12
N PHE A 262 -2.75 -17.92 -19.72
CA PHE A 262 -2.64 -16.60 -20.35
C PHE A 262 -2.69 -15.48 -19.31
N GLY A 263 -1.66 -14.63 -19.30
CA GLY A 263 -1.49 -13.59 -18.28
C GLY A 263 -1.39 -14.17 -16.86
N GLN A 264 -2.35 -13.83 -15.99
CA GLN A 264 -2.46 -14.36 -14.61
C GLN A 264 -3.52 -15.46 -14.46
N LYS A 265 -4.13 -15.91 -15.56
CA LYS A 265 -5.19 -16.93 -15.53
C LYS A 265 -4.63 -18.26 -16.00
N VAL A 266 -4.87 -19.30 -15.22
CA VAL A 266 -4.53 -20.69 -15.54
C VAL A 266 -5.83 -21.48 -15.61
N PHE A 267 -6.08 -22.09 -16.76
CA PHE A 267 -7.20 -22.99 -17.00
C PHE A 267 -6.64 -24.40 -17.12
N ASP A 268 -6.58 -25.11 -15.98
CA ASP A 268 -6.08 -26.47 -15.91
C ASP A 268 -7.25 -27.47 -15.92
N MET A 269 -7.38 -28.22 -17.01
CA MET A 269 -8.31 -29.35 -17.14
C MET A 269 -7.56 -30.66 -17.40
N SER A 270 -6.32 -30.75 -16.89
CA SER A 270 -5.56 -31.99 -16.93
C SER A 270 -6.21 -33.08 -16.08
N ILE A 271 -6.15 -34.30 -16.58
CA ILE A 271 -6.63 -35.49 -15.87
C ILE A 271 -5.79 -35.71 -14.61
N LYS A 272 -4.50 -35.38 -14.65
CA LYS A 272 -3.61 -35.37 -13.48
C LYS A 272 -4.15 -34.53 -12.33
N THR A 273 -4.54 -33.28 -12.58
CA THR A 273 -5.05 -32.39 -11.53
C THR A 273 -6.40 -32.88 -10.99
N ARG A 274 -7.27 -33.42 -11.85
CA ARG A 274 -8.56 -34.01 -11.43
C ARG A 274 -8.40 -35.28 -10.60
N ALA A 275 -7.52 -36.19 -11.01
CA ALA A 275 -7.20 -37.40 -10.25
C ALA A 275 -6.67 -37.05 -8.86
N LYS A 276 -5.73 -36.10 -8.78
CA LYS A 276 -5.17 -35.61 -7.52
C LYS A 276 -6.20 -34.90 -6.62
N GLN A 277 -7.19 -34.23 -7.20
CA GLN A 277 -8.29 -33.62 -6.45
C GLN A 277 -9.30 -34.66 -5.92
N MET A 278 -9.53 -35.75 -6.67
CA MET A 278 -10.37 -36.87 -6.23
C MET A 278 -9.69 -37.72 -5.15
N GLU A 279 -8.40 -38.03 -5.30
CA GLU A 279 -7.58 -38.71 -4.29
C GLU A 279 -7.62 -38.00 -2.94
N ARG A 280 -7.52 -36.66 -2.94
CA ARG A 280 -7.62 -35.83 -1.74
C ARG A 280 -8.99 -35.84 -1.06
N ARG A 281 -10.07 -36.21 -1.77
CA ARG A 281 -11.43 -36.27 -1.23
C ARG A 281 -11.80 -37.66 -0.72
N ASN A 282 -11.35 -38.72 -1.40
CA ASN A 282 -11.86 -40.07 -1.17
C ASN A 282 -10.80 -41.08 -0.72
N GLY A 283 -9.51 -40.72 -0.60
CA GLY A 283 -8.48 -41.59 -0.02
C GLY A 283 -8.07 -42.81 -0.86
N TYR A 284 -8.54 -42.93 -2.11
CA TYR A 284 -8.14 -43.99 -3.04
C TYR A 284 -7.39 -43.43 -4.25
N SER A 285 -6.28 -44.10 -4.63
CA SER A 285 -5.52 -43.85 -5.86
C SER A 285 -6.26 -44.46 -7.05
N ILE A 286 -6.52 -43.65 -8.08
CA ILE A 286 -7.23 -44.09 -9.29
C ILE A 286 -6.24 -44.09 -10.45
N THR A 287 -5.86 -45.28 -10.92
CA THR A 287 -5.17 -45.43 -12.20
C THR A 287 -6.21 -45.34 -13.32
N ALA A 288 -6.34 -44.17 -13.94
CA ALA A 288 -7.23 -43.98 -15.08
C ALA A 288 -6.54 -44.45 -16.37
N GLN A 289 -7.09 -45.49 -17.01
CA GLN A 289 -6.87 -45.73 -18.44
C GLN A 289 -7.69 -44.69 -19.22
N ASN A 290 -7.04 -44.02 -20.18
CA ASN A 290 -7.51 -42.97 -21.10
C ASN A 290 -9.02 -42.61 -21.09
N PRO A 291 -9.34 -41.34 -20.83
CA PRO A 291 -10.35 -40.69 -21.68
C PRO A 291 -9.87 -39.31 -22.18
N SER A 292 -9.76 -39.17 -23.50
CA SER A 292 -9.74 -37.88 -24.17
C SER A 292 -11.05 -37.14 -23.84
N ILE A 293 -10.97 -36.04 -23.08
CA ILE A 293 -12.11 -35.13 -22.89
C ILE A 293 -12.29 -34.37 -24.21
N PRO A 294 -13.45 -34.43 -24.88
CA PRO A 294 -13.67 -33.68 -26.11
C PRO A 294 -13.52 -32.17 -25.86
N LEU A 295 -12.82 -31.46 -26.74
CA LEU A 295 -12.64 -30.00 -26.69
C LEU A 295 -13.99 -29.27 -26.52
N SER A 296 -15.07 -29.81 -27.10
CA SER A 296 -16.44 -29.29 -26.94
C SER A 296 -16.99 -29.32 -25.50
N SER A 297 -16.54 -30.24 -24.65
CA SER A 297 -16.88 -30.29 -23.23
C SER A 297 -16.11 -29.24 -22.44
N PHE A 298 -14.87 -28.95 -22.85
CA PHE A 298 -14.04 -27.89 -22.28
C PHE A 298 -14.58 -26.50 -22.65
N LEU A 299 -14.95 -26.29 -23.92
CA LEU A 299 -15.54 -25.05 -24.43
C LEU A 299 -16.89 -24.74 -23.78
N ARG A 300 -17.78 -25.74 -23.62
CA ARG A 300 -19.04 -25.57 -22.87
C ARG A 300 -18.83 -25.21 -21.40
N TYR A 301 -17.82 -25.77 -20.76
CA TYR A 301 -17.49 -25.43 -19.37
C TYR A 301 -16.94 -24.01 -19.24
N LEU A 302 -16.05 -23.58 -20.15
CA LEU A 302 -15.54 -22.21 -20.19
C LEU A 302 -16.64 -21.19 -20.44
N SER A 303 -17.55 -21.46 -21.38
CA SER A 303 -18.71 -20.61 -21.67
C SER A 303 -19.64 -20.52 -20.46
N SER A 304 -19.91 -21.63 -19.76
CA SER A 304 -20.73 -21.65 -18.55
C SER A 304 -20.11 -20.88 -17.38
N ASP A 305 -18.80 -21.03 -17.13
CA ASP A 305 -18.08 -20.33 -16.06
C ASP A 305 -17.99 -18.82 -16.34
N ALA A 306 -17.75 -18.44 -17.60
CA ALA A 306 -17.77 -17.05 -18.05
C ALA A 306 -19.16 -16.41 -17.89
N ASN A 307 -20.23 -17.14 -18.24
CA ASN A 307 -21.61 -16.67 -18.08
C ASN A 307 -22.00 -16.50 -16.61
N GLN A 308 -21.56 -17.40 -15.71
CA GLN A 308 -21.79 -17.26 -14.26
C GLN A 308 -21.02 -16.08 -13.65
N LEU A 309 -19.79 -15.85 -14.11
CA LEU A 309 -19.01 -14.68 -13.68
C LEU A 309 -19.67 -13.39 -14.17
N SER A 310 -20.14 -13.36 -15.43
CA SER A 310 -20.84 -12.24 -16.03
C SER A 310 -22.14 -11.92 -15.28
N PHE A 311 -22.93 -12.94 -14.93
CA PHE A 311 -24.14 -12.80 -14.12
C PHE A 311 -23.83 -12.22 -12.74
N THR A 312 -22.83 -12.78 -12.05
CA THR A 312 -22.44 -12.32 -10.70
C THR A 312 -22.00 -10.86 -10.72
N VAL A 313 -21.17 -10.46 -11.70
CA VAL A 313 -20.71 -9.08 -11.84
C VAL A 313 -21.89 -8.15 -12.13
N SER A 314 -22.78 -8.52 -13.05
CA SER A 314 -23.98 -7.74 -13.39
C SER A 314 -24.90 -7.56 -12.18
N TYR A 315 -25.12 -8.62 -11.39
CA TYR A 315 -25.91 -8.56 -10.17
C TYR A 315 -25.29 -7.63 -9.11
N LEU A 316 -23.98 -7.70 -8.92
CA LEU A 316 -23.27 -6.83 -7.97
C LEU A 316 -23.33 -5.35 -8.35
N ILE A 317 -23.31 -5.04 -9.66
CA ILE A 317 -23.43 -3.66 -10.16
C ILE A 317 -24.88 -3.19 -10.02
N ASN A 318 -25.81 -3.90 -10.65
CA ASN A 318 -27.19 -3.43 -10.81
C ASN A 318 -27.98 -3.48 -9.50
N THR A 319 -27.87 -4.59 -8.74
CA THR A 319 -28.66 -4.82 -7.53
C THR A 319 -27.94 -4.28 -6.28
N CYS A 320 -26.64 -4.57 -6.15
CA CYS A 320 -25.87 -4.18 -4.97
C CYS A 320 -25.24 -2.77 -5.05
N GLY A 321 -25.27 -2.14 -6.23
CA GLY A 321 -24.78 -0.78 -6.44
C GLY A 321 -23.27 -0.62 -6.34
N LEU A 322 -22.49 -1.66 -6.64
CA LEU A 322 -21.02 -1.60 -6.65
C LEU A 322 -20.52 -0.95 -7.95
N SER A 323 -19.35 -0.30 -7.88
CA SER A 323 -18.63 0.11 -9.10
C SER A 323 -18.22 -1.12 -9.92
N PRO A 324 -18.05 -1.00 -11.25
CA PRO A 324 -17.61 -2.11 -12.10
C PRO A 324 -16.30 -2.77 -11.60
N GLU A 325 -15.33 -1.97 -11.15
CA GLU A 325 -14.06 -2.50 -10.62
C GLU A 325 -14.25 -3.25 -9.30
N SER A 326 -15.08 -2.71 -8.40
CA SER A 326 -15.39 -3.34 -7.11
C SER A 326 -16.16 -4.64 -7.32
N ALA A 327 -17.10 -4.68 -8.27
CA ALA A 327 -17.86 -5.86 -8.63
C ALA A 327 -16.97 -6.96 -9.22
N LEU A 328 -16.05 -6.62 -10.13
CA LEU A 328 -15.06 -7.57 -10.70
C LEU A 328 -14.10 -8.12 -9.65
N SER A 329 -13.71 -7.30 -8.66
CA SER A 329 -12.87 -7.76 -7.56
C SER A 329 -13.65 -8.69 -6.61
N THR A 330 -14.89 -8.32 -6.29
CA THR A 330 -15.79 -9.05 -5.39
C THR A 330 -16.22 -10.40 -5.98
N SER A 331 -16.48 -10.48 -7.28
CA SER A 331 -16.90 -11.71 -7.98
C SER A 331 -15.84 -12.82 -7.97
N LYS A 332 -14.57 -12.49 -7.67
CA LYS A 332 -13.53 -13.50 -7.43
C LYS A 332 -13.80 -14.34 -6.18
N TYR A 333 -14.50 -13.77 -5.20
CA TYR A 333 -14.71 -14.38 -3.88
C TYR A 333 -16.12 -14.92 -3.68
N CYS A 334 -17.10 -14.46 -4.46
CA CYS A 334 -18.46 -15.00 -4.44
C CYS A 334 -18.91 -15.33 -5.87
N ARG A 335 -19.48 -16.51 -6.08
CA ARG A 335 -20.09 -16.92 -7.35
C ARG A 335 -21.58 -17.18 -7.13
N LEU A 336 -22.43 -16.34 -7.71
CA LEU A 336 -23.87 -16.45 -7.56
C LEU A 336 -24.43 -17.33 -8.67
N LYS A 337 -25.27 -18.31 -8.29
CA LYS A 337 -26.00 -19.16 -9.24
C LYS A 337 -27.40 -18.61 -9.50
N THR A 338 -28.11 -18.23 -8.44
CA THR A 338 -29.44 -17.60 -8.48
C THR A 338 -29.46 -16.37 -7.56
N PRO A 339 -30.33 -15.38 -7.84
CA PRO A 339 -30.41 -14.17 -7.05
C PRO A 339 -31.16 -14.37 -5.72
N GLU A 340 -32.06 -15.36 -5.61
CA GLU A 340 -33.02 -15.50 -4.50
C GLU A 340 -32.37 -15.48 -3.11
N LYS A 341 -31.29 -16.25 -2.93
CA LYS A 341 -30.57 -16.31 -1.65
C LYS A 341 -29.90 -14.99 -1.30
N SER A 342 -29.36 -14.33 -2.32
CA SER A 342 -28.69 -13.03 -2.16
C SER A 342 -29.72 -11.95 -1.84
N ASP A 343 -30.86 -11.97 -2.52
CA ASP A 343 -31.97 -11.03 -2.31
C ASP A 343 -32.56 -11.15 -0.91
N LEU A 344 -32.69 -12.38 -0.38
CA LEU A 344 -33.12 -12.62 0.99
C LEU A 344 -32.14 -12.04 2.02
N VAL A 345 -30.84 -12.20 1.80
CA VAL A 345 -29.82 -11.57 2.66
C VAL A 345 -29.96 -10.03 2.59
N LEU A 346 -30.07 -9.47 1.38
CA LEU A 346 -30.20 -8.03 1.19
C LEU A 346 -31.48 -7.45 1.81
N SER A 347 -32.61 -8.16 1.73
CA SER A 347 -33.89 -7.73 2.29
C SER A 347 -33.82 -7.62 3.80
N ILE A 348 -33.13 -8.54 4.48
CA ILE A 348 -32.91 -8.50 5.94
C ILE A 348 -32.15 -7.22 6.33
N PHE A 349 -31.06 -6.89 5.64
CA PHE A 349 -30.31 -5.66 5.94
C PHE A 349 -31.14 -4.39 5.63
N LYS A 350 -31.92 -4.38 4.54
CA LYS A 350 -32.82 -3.28 4.21
C LYS A 350 -33.90 -3.08 5.28
N ASN A 351 -34.54 -4.17 5.72
CA ASN A 351 -35.60 -4.16 6.74
C ASN A 351 -35.08 -3.70 8.11
N LEU A 352 -33.81 -3.91 8.41
CA LEU A 352 -33.15 -3.39 9.61
C LEU A 352 -32.77 -1.90 9.51
N GLY A 353 -32.91 -1.28 8.33
CA GLY A 353 -32.63 0.13 8.10
C GLY A 353 -31.20 0.43 7.61
N PHE A 354 -30.47 -0.56 7.08
CA PHE A 354 -29.16 -0.30 6.47
C PHE A 354 -29.32 0.48 5.17
N LYS A 355 -28.54 1.56 5.02
CA LYS A 355 -28.51 2.35 3.79
C LYS A 355 -27.76 1.61 2.68
N LYS A 356 -28.11 1.87 1.42
CA LYS A 356 -27.49 1.24 0.24
C LYS A 356 -25.96 1.24 0.29
N HIS A 357 -25.34 2.39 0.58
CA HIS A 357 -23.87 2.51 0.67
C HIS A 357 -23.24 1.65 1.79
N GLN A 358 -23.95 1.46 2.92
CA GLN A 358 -23.47 0.60 4.02
C GLN A 358 -23.51 -0.88 3.60
N ILE A 359 -24.58 -1.29 2.92
CA ILE A 359 -24.71 -2.65 2.37
C ILE A 359 -23.61 -2.91 1.33
N SER A 360 -23.38 -1.97 0.40
CA SER A 360 -22.29 -2.08 -0.58
C SER A 360 -20.93 -2.20 0.10
N TYR A 361 -20.67 -1.41 1.15
CA TYR A 361 -19.43 -1.51 1.95
C TYR A 361 -19.26 -2.90 2.60
N ILE A 362 -20.32 -3.44 3.18
CA ILE A 362 -20.33 -4.78 3.78
C ILE A 362 -20.00 -5.84 2.73
N ILE A 363 -20.64 -5.79 1.56
CA ILE A 363 -20.45 -6.77 0.48
C ILE A 363 -19.01 -6.76 -0.04
N VAL A 364 -18.43 -5.58 -0.29
CA VAL A 364 -17.04 -5.46 -0.76
C VAL A 364 -16.06 -6.08 0.24
N ARG A 365 -16.31 -5.91 1.55
CA ARG A 365 -15.45 -6.46 2.62
C ARG A 365 -15.73 -7.93 2.93
N TRP A 366 -16.95 -8.40 2.69
CA TRP A 366 -17.38 -9.77 2.93
C TRP A 366 -18.34 -10.27 1.84
N PRO A 367 -17.80 -10.65 0.67
CA PRO A 367 -18.62 -11.10 -0.47
C PRO A 367 -19.39 -12.39 -0.18
N LEU A 368 -18.79 -13.30 0.60
CA LEU A 368 -19.36 -14.59 0.98
C LEU A 368 -20.66 -14.48 1.81
N MET A 369 -21.00 -13.30 2.34
CA MET A 369 -22.26 -13.09 3.06
C MET A 369 -23.48 -13.37 2.17
N LEU A 370 -23.39 -13.05 0.86
CA LEU A 370 -24.47 -13.28 -0.11
C LEU A 370 -24.77 -14.77 -0.32
N LEU A 371 -23.82 -15.65 0.01
CA LEU A 371 -23.98 -17.10 -0.09
C LEU A 371 -24.42 -17.74 1.23
N SER A 372 -24.49 -16.97 2.32
CA SER A 372 -24.81 -17.49 3.65
C SER A 372 -26.32 -17.72 3.81
N LYS A 373 -26.70 -18.66 4.68
CA LYS A 373 -28.10 -18.90 5.06
C LYS A 373 -28.47 -17.96 6.21
N PRO A 374 -29.16 -16.84 5.94
CA PRO A 374 -29.30 -15.78 6.93
C PRO A 374 -30.00 -16.23 8.22
N GLU A 375 -30.93 -17.19 8.12
CA GLU A 375 -31.69 -17.76 9.24
C GLU A 375 -30.79 -18.49 10.24
N ARG A 376 -29.69 -19.06 9.77
CA ARG A 376 -28.73 -19.79 10.63
C ARG A 376 -27.53 -18.96 11.02
N THR A 377 -27.16 -17.95 10.25
CA THR A 377 -25.88 -17.25 10.41
C THR A 377 -26.01 -15.80 10.88
N ILE A 378 -27.00 -15.07 10.40
CA ILE A 378 -27.10 -13.61 10.57
C ILE A 378 -28.22 -13.28 11.58
N ILE A 379 -29.42 -13.82 11.37
CA ILE A 379 -30.61 -13.56 12.20
C ILE A 379 -30.35 -13.87 13.68
N PRO A 380 -29.79 -15.04 14.06
CA PRO A 380 -29.57 -15.37 15.48
C PRO A 380 -28.65 -14.37 16.19
N LYS A 381 -27.72 -13.75 15.44
CA LYS A 381 -26.80 -12.74 16.00
C LYS A 381 -27.54 -11.43 16.25
N PHE A 382 -28.40 -11.00 15.33
CA PHE A 382 -29.23 -9.81 15.53
C PHE A 382 -30.22 -10.01 16.68
N GLU A 383 -30.86 -11.18 16.76
CA GLU A 383 -31.75 -11.55 17.86
C GLU A 383 -31.04 -11.55 19.20
N PHE A 384 -29.81 -12.08 19.26
CA PHE A 384 -28.99 -12.01 20.47
C PHE A 384 -28.81 -10.56 20.94
N PHE A 385 -28.35 -9.64 20.07
CA PHE A 385 -28.19 -8.23 20.47
C PHE A 385 -29.53 -7.56 20.83
N ARG A 386 -30.63 -7.89 20.15
CA ARG A 386 -31.97 -7.40 20.50
C ARG A 386 -32.41 -7.88 21.87
N SER A 387 -32.15 -9.15 22.21
CA SER A 387 -32.45 -9.72 23.53
C SER A 387 -31.70 -9.01 24.67
N LYS A 388 -30.60 -8.30 24.34
CA LYS A 388 -29.82 -7.47 25.27
C LYS A 388 -30.23 -6.00 25.27
N GLY A 389 -31.28 -5.63 24.54
CA GLY A 389 -31.80 -4.26 24.46
C GLY A 389 -31.28 -3.42 23.30
N ALA A 390 -30.60 -3.99 22.31
CA ALA A 390 -30.14 -3.23 21.15
C ALA A 390 -31.31 -2.88 20.20
N SER A 391 -31.44 -1.60 19.85
CA SER A 391 -32.37 -1.14 18.81
C SER A 391 -31.86 -1.45 17.39
N ASN A 392 -32.73 -1.35 16.38
CA ASN A 392 -32.30 -1.46 14.97
C ASN A 392 -31.19 -0.47 14.62
N SER A 393 -31.30 0.76 15.14
CA SER A 393 -30.27 1.79 14.92
C SER A 393 -28.91 1.38 15.51
N ASP A 394 -28.91 0.65 16.62
CA ASP A 394 -27.70 0.14 17.25
C ASP A 394 -27.09 -1.00 16.42
N LEU A 395 -27.91 -1.91 15.90
CA LEU A 395 -27.45 -2.97 14.99
C LEU A 395 -26.81 -2.36 13.73
N VAL A 396 -27.46 -1.37 13.12
CA VAL A 396 -26.91 -0.64 11.96
C VAL A 396 -25.58 0.01 12.32
N ARG A 397 -25.47 0.64 13.50
CA ARG A 397 -24.22 1.24 13.97
C ARG A 397 -23.11 0.21 14.14
N ILE A 398 -23.39 -0.91 14.81
CA ILE A 398 -22.41 -1.94 15.17
C ILE A 398 -21.90 -2.65 13.91
N PHE A 399 -22.82 -3.19 13.11
CA PHE A 399 -22.47 -4.04 11.98
C PHE A 399 -22.16 -3.27 10.71
N GLY A 400 -22.67 -2.04 10.57
CA GLY A 400 -22.31 -1.15 9.46
C GLY A 400 -20.86 -0.67 9.54
N CYS A 401 -20.38 -0.35 10.76
CA CYS A 401 -18.98 0.02 10.97
C CYS A 401 -18.04 -1.21 10.97
N CYS A 402 -18.50 -2.35 11.49
CA CYS A 402 -17.65 -3.53 11.65
C CYS A 402 -18.35 -4.82 11.20
N PRO A 403 -18.40 -5.09 9.89
CA PRO A 403 -19.11 -6.25 9.35
C PRO A 403 -18.50 -7.59 9.79
N TRP A 404 -17.21 -7.59 10.15
CA TRP A 404 -16.46 -8.76 10.58
C TRP A 404 -17.02 -9.42 11.85
N VAL A 405 -17.78 -8.68 12.68
CA VAL A 405 -18.42 -9.24 13.88
C VAL A 405 -19.41 -10.35 13.49
N LEU A 406 -20.08 -10.22 12.34
CA LEU A 406 -20.98 -11.24 11.81
C LEU A 406 -20.26 -12.52 11.33
N LYS A 407 -18.94 -12.52 11.18
CA LYS A 407 -18.18 -13.75 10.89
C LYS A 407 -17.86 -14.57 12.13
N ARG A 408 -17.87 -13.96 13.32
CA ARG A 408 -17.58 -14.67 14.57
C ARG A 408 -18.71 -15.63 14.94
N SER A 409 -18.37 -16.71 15.63
CA SER A 409 -19.36 -17.66 16.17
C SER A 409 -20.22 -16.97 17.22
N LEU A 410 -21.54 -17.18 17.19
CA LEU A 410 -22.43 -16.65 18.21
C LEU A 410 -22.07 -17.27 19.58
N GLU A 411 -22.20 -18.60 19.67
CA GLU A 411 -21.97 -19.37 20.89
C GLU A 411 -20.53 -19.34 21.38
N LYS A 412 -19.55 -19.58 20.50
CA LYS A 412 -18.16 -19.75 20.92
C LYS A 412 -17.41 -18.43 21.14
N HIS A 413 -17.98 -17.30 20.73
CA HIS A 413 -17.25 -16.02 20.73
C HIS A 413 -18.10 -14.83 21.16
N LEU A 414 -19.20 -14.53 20.45
CA LEU A 414 -19.97 -13.31 20.70
C LEU A 414 -20.66 -13.33 22.07
N VAL A 415 -21.28 -14.44 22.45
CA VAL A 415 -21.95 -14.60 23.75
C VAL A 415 -20.95 -14.51 24.90
N PRO A 416 -19.84 -15.29 24.94
CA PRO A 416 -18.82 -15.16 25.97
C PRO A 416 -18.23 -13.75 26.05
N SER A 417 -17.95 -13.13 24.89
CA SER A 417 -17.38 -11.78 24.86
C SER A 417 -18.32 -10.74 25.46
N PHE A 418 -19.60 -10.82 25.09
CA PHE A 418 -20.62 -9.92 25.62
C PHE A 418 -20.79 -10.11 27.13
N ASN A 419 -20.92 -11.36 27.58
CA ASN A 419 -21.10 -11.69 29.00
C ASN A 419 -19.92 -11.21 29.84
N PHE A 420 -18.69 -11.36 29.37
CA PHE A 420 -17.52 -10.82 30.06
C PHE A 420 -17.62 -9.30 30.30
N PHE A 421 -17.94 -8.52 29.26
CA PHE A 421 -18.08 -7.07 29.41
C PHE A 421 -19.29 -6.68 30.25
N ARG A 422 -20.40 -7.43 30.15
CA ARG A 422 -21.57 -7.27 31.02
C ARG A 422 -21.21 -7.51 32.48
N ASP A 423 -20.49 -8.59 32.77
CA ASP A 423 -20.12 -8.96 34.14
C ASP A 423 -19.17 -7.94 34.77
N LEU A 424 -18.39 -7.26 33.93
CA LEU A 424 -17.49 -6.19 34.34
C LEU A 424 -18.21 -4.85 34.53
N LEU A 425 -19.09 -4.47 33.59
CA LEU A 425 -19.84 -3.20 33.63
C LEU A 425 -21.14 -3.27 34.46
N LYS A 426 -21.53 -4.48 34.87
CA LYS A 426 -22.76 -4.83 35.61
C LYS A 426 -24.06 -4.36 34.94
N SER A 427 -24.05 -4.17 33.63
CA SER A 427 -25.21 -3.64 32.88
C SER A 427 -25.11 -3.97 31.39
N ASP A 428 -26.21 -4.50 30.82
CA ASP A 428 -26.35 -4.74 29.39
C ASP A 428 -26.30 -3.42 28.59
N GLU A 429 -26.94 -2.36 29.10
CA GLU A 429 -26.99 -1.03 28.48
C GLU A 429 -25.59 -0.40 28.37
N LYS A 430 -24.81 -0.43 29.45
CA LYS A 430 -23.42 0.07 29.45
C LYS A 430 -22.54 -0.75 28.51
N THR A 431 -22.76 -2.06 28.46
CA THR A 431 -22.05 -2.98 27.57
C THR A 431 -22.35 -2.69 26.10
N LEU A 432 -23.62 -2.52 25.75
CA LEU A 432 -24.03 -2.12 24.42
C LEU A 432 -23.48 -0.73 24.05
N ALA A 433 -23.47 0.22 24.99
CA ALA A 433 -22.90 1.55 24.77
C ALA A 433 -21.39 1.49 24.47
N ALA A 434 -20.64 0.60 25.14
CA ALA A 434 -19.22 0.36 24.86
C ALA A 434 -19.01 -0.30 23.48
N ILE A 435 -19.79 -1.34 23.16
CA ILE A 435 -19.75 -2.04 21.86
C ILE A 435 -20.12 -1.10 20.71
N LYS A 436 -21.13 -0.24 20.88
CA LYS A 436 -21.51 0.78 19.86
C LYS A 436 -20.38 1.75 19.56
N ARG A 437 -19.62 2.16 20.59
CA ARG A 437 -18.45 3.03 20.42
C ARG A 437 -17.33 2.30 19.69
N CYS A 438 -17.18 0.99 19.91
CA CYS A 438 -16.13 0.21 19.30
C CYS A 438 -16.53 -1.27 19.09
N PRO A 439 -17.20 -1.59 17.97
CA PRO A 439 -17.65 -2.95 17.70
C PRO A 439 -16.51 -3.97 17.58
N SER A 440 -15.30 -3.51 17.25
CA SER A 440 -14.11 -4.36 17.12
C SER A 440 -13.66 -4.97 18.45
N ILE A 441 -14.17 -4.50 19.59
CA ILE A 441 -13.93 -5.13 20.89
C ILE A 441 -14.32 -6.62 20.87
N LEU A 442 -15.36 -6.96 20.10
CA LEU A 442 -15.89 -8.32 19.94
C LEU A 442 -15.11 -9.17 18.93
N LEU A 443 -14.07 -8.66 18.28
CA LEU A 443 -13.33 -9.42 17.28
C LEU A 443 -12.14 -10.18 17.84
N ARG A 444 -11.57 -9.78 18.96
CA ARG A 444 -10.38 -10.41 19.54
C ARG A 444 -10.80 -11.41 20.61
N ARG A 445 -9.96 -12.42 20.84
CA ARG A 445 -10.09 -13.31 22.00
C ARG A 445 -9.76 -12.50 23.24
N LEU A 446 -10.57 -12.65 24.28
CA LEU A 446 -10.44 -11.85 25.49
C LEU A 446 -9.22 -12.29 26.29
N GLU A 447 -9.00 -13.60 26.31
CA GLU A 447 -7.92 -14.32 27.00
C GLU A 447 -6.54 -13.86 26.52
N ASP A 448 -6.40 -13.58 25.23
CA ASP A 448 -5.10 -13.28 24.63
C ASP A 448 -4.66 -11.82 24.85
N GLN A 449 -5.59 -10.87 25.05
CA GLN A 449 -5.29 -9.44 24.99
C GLN A 449 -5.98 -8.62 26.09
N VAL A 450 -7.30 -8.75 26.22
CA VAL A 450 -8.11 -7.86 27.07
C VAL A 450 -7.95 -8.20 28.55
N ILE A 451 -8.02 -9.49 28.89
CA ILE A 451 -7.87 -9.98 30.27
C ILE A 451 -6.47 -9.65 30.81
N PRO A 452 -5.37 -10.00 30.13
CA PRO A 452 -4.02 -9.63 30.59
C PRO A 452 -3.85 -8.12 30.78
N ALA A 453 -4.40 -7.30 29.88
CA ALA A 453 -4.29 -5.85 30.01
C ALA A 453 -5.05 -5.30 31.23
N ILE A 454 -6.20 -5.88 31.57
CA ILE A 454 -6.95 -5.52 32.78
C ILE A 454 -6.18 -5.97 34.03
N ASP A 455 -5.65 -7.18 34.03
CA ASP A 455 -4.93 -7.73 35.17
C ASP A 455 -3.64 -6.96 35.44
N ILE A 456 -2.89 -6.57 34.40
CA ILE A 456 -1.74 -5.66 34.52
C ILE A 456 -2.14 -4.34 35.19
N LEU A 457 -3.29 -3.75 34.85
CA LEU A 457 -3.76 -2.51 35.50
C LEU A 457 -4.09 -2.74 36.98
N ARG A 458 -4.74 -3.87 37.31
CA ARG A 458 -5.09 -4.23 38.68
C ARG A 458 -3.83 -4.47 39.54
N GLU A 459 -2.87 -5.22 39.02
CA GLU A 459 -1.57 -5.46 39.65
C GLU A 459 -0.81 -4.15 39.93
N ASN A 460 -1.01 -3.14 39.09
CA ASN A 460 -0.41 -1.80 39.25
C ASN A 460 -1.24 -0.86 40.15
N GLY A 461 -2.25 -1.37 40.85
CA GLY A 461 -3.04 -0.60 41.81
C GLY A 461 -4.00 0.41 41.17
N VAL A 462 -4.39 0.20 39.91
CA VAL A 462 -5.40 1.04 39.26
C VAL A 462 -6.79 0.71 39.82
N PRO A 463 -7.55 1.70 40.32
CA PRO A 463 -8.89 1.47 40.83
C PRO A 463 -9.84 0.90 39.77
N GLU A 464 -10.70 -0.03 40.15
CA GLU A 464 -11.64 -0.69 39.23
C GLU A 464 -12.50 0.33 38.48
N ALA A 465 -12.94 1.41 39.13
CA ALA A 465 -13.70 2.49 38.48
C ALA A 465 -12.97 3.13 37.28
N ASN A 466 -11.63 3.27 37.34
CA ASN A 466 -10.84 3.81 36.24
C ASN A 466 -10.69 2.79 35.09
N ILE A 467 -10.58 1.51 35.41
CA ILE A 467 -10.57 0.41 34.43
C ILE A 467 -11.91 0.35 33.69
N LEU A 468 -13.02 0.44 34.42
CA LEU A 468 -14.37 0.48 33.83
C LEU A 468 -14.58 1.70 32.93
N HIS A 469 -14.08 2.87 33.36
CA HIS A 469 -14.11 4.08 32.52
C HIS A 469 -13.40 3.83 31.18
N LEU A 470 -12.21 3.24 31.23
CA LEU A 470 -11.41 2.92 30.07
C LEU A 470 -12.13 1.94 29.11
N ILE A 471 -12.80 0.92 29.64
CA ILE A 471 -13.55 -0.06 28.84
C ILE A 471 -14.79 0.58 28.20
N HIS A 472 -15.47 1.46 28.93
CA HIS A 472 -16.68 2.11 28.44
C HIS A 472 -16.39 3.14 27.33
N TYR A 473 -15.32 3.93 27.44
CA TYR A 473 -15.04 5.03 26.52
C TYR A 473 -13.99 4.70 25.45
N HIS A 474 -13.04 3.81 25.73
CA HIS A 474 -11.87 3.58 24.89
C HIS A 474 -11.43 2.09 24.79
N PRO A 475 -12.36 1.15 24.58
CA PRO A 475 -12.09 -0.29 24.68
C PRO A 475 -11.01 -0.82 23.71
N LEU A 476 -10.83 -0.19 22.54
CA LEU A 476 -9.85 -0.64 21.53
C LEU A 476 -8.41 -0.66 22.05
N LYS A 477 -8.07 0.20 23.00
CA LYS A 477 -6.67 0.34 23.44
C LYS A 477 -6.22 -0.80 24.36
N LEU A 478 -7.16 -1.56 24.92
CA LEU A 478 -6.87 -2.83 25.61
C LEU A 478 -6.52 -3.97 24.66
N GLN A 479 -6.84 -3.85 23.37
CA GLN A 479 -6.51 -4.89 22.38
C GLN A 479 -5.06 -4.77 21.87
N THR A 480 -4.18 -4.18 22.68
CA THR A 480 -2.75 -4.08 22.38
C THR A 480 -2.05 -5.32 22.92
N ASN A 481 -0.94 -5.73 22.28
CA ASN A 481 -0.10 -6.82 22.79
C ASN A 481 0.23 -6.59 24.29
N PRO A 482 0.03 -7.59 25.17
CA PRO A 482 0.22 -7.45 26.62
C PRO A 482 1.60 -6.98 27.04
N ASP A 483 2.67 -7.45 26.40
CA ASP A 483 4.05 -7.03 26.74
C ASP A 483 4.26 -5.54 26.44
N LYS A 484 3.77 -5.10 25.27
CA LYS A 484 3.80 -3.68 24.91
C LYS A 484 2.95 -2.84 25.85
N PHE A 485 1.81 -3.38 26.29
CA PHE A 485 0.92 -2.69 27.22
C PHE A 485 1.56 -2.56 28.61
N LYS A 486 2.18 -3.64 29.13
CA LYS A 486 2.94 -3.63 30.39
C LYS A 486 4.07 -2.61 30.35
N LYS A 487 4.86 -2.60 29.28
CA LYS A 487 5.91 -1.60 29.08
C LYS A 487 5.36 -0.17 29.13
N ALA A 488 4.19 0.06 28.53
CA ALA A 488 3.56 1.38 28.58
C ALA A 488 3.10 1.78 29.98
N VAL A 489 2.61 0.83 30.78
CA VAL A 489 2.25 1.03 32.19
C VAL A 489 3.49 1.41 33.01
N ASP A 490 4.60 0.70 32.81
CA ASP A 490 5.86 0.99 33.48
C ASP A 490 6.42 2.37 33.10
N GLU A 491 6.48 2.70 31.80
CA GLU A 491 6.95 4.02 31.32
C GLU A 491 6.10 5.18 31.88
N VAL A 492 4.77 5.03 31.94
CA VAL A 492 3.88 6.06 32.50
C VAL A 492 4.06 6.20 34.01
N ARG A 493 4.36 5.11 34.72
CA ARG A 493 4.71 5.14 36.15
C ARG A 493 6.03 5.88 36.38
N GLU A 494 7.04 5.62 35.56
CA GLU A 494 8.34 6.33 35.60
C GLU A 494 8.20 7.83 35.30
N MET A 495 7.24 8.23 34.46
CA MET A 495 6.91 9.64 34.22
C MET A 495 6.18 10.33 35.41
N GLY A 496 5.98 9.63 36.53
CA GLY A 496 5.44 10.20 37.77
C GLY A 496 3.90 10.21 37.87
N PHE A 497 3.19 9.52 36.97
CA PHE A 497 1.74 9.42 37.08
C PHE A 497 1.33 8.50 38.23
N ARG A 498 0.30 8.91 38.99
CA ARG A 498 -0.25 8.11 40.09
C ARG A 498 -1.32 7.12 39.58
N PRO A 499 -1.16 5.80 39.77
CA PRO A 499 -2.14 4.79 39.30
C PRO A 499 -3.58 4.99 39.79
N SER A 500 -3.75 5.64 40.95
CA SER A 500 -5.07 5.96 41.51
C SER A 500 -5.87 6.99 40.71
N LYS A 501 -5.23 7.78 39.85
CA LYS A 501 -5.89 8.84 39.07
C LYS A 501 -6.26 8.35 37.68
N LEU A 502 -7.41 8.78 37.18
CA LEU A 502 -7.87 8.47 35.82
C LEU A 502 -6.86 8.89 34.73
N HIS A 503 -6.10 9.97 34.97
CA HIS A 503 -5.07 10.45 34.05
C HIS A 503 -3.95 9.43 33.80
N PHE A 504 -3.60 8.59 34.79
CA PHE A 504 -2.64 7.50 34.60
C PHE A 504 -3.13 6.55 33.52
N VAL A 505 -4.38 6.11 33.64
CA VAL A 505 -5.00 5.18 32.71
C VAL A 505 -5.05 5.80 31.31
N ILE A 506 -5.47 7.06 31.18
CA ILE A 506 -5.50 7.77 29.89
C ILE A 506 -4.08 7.87 29.29
N ALA A 507 -3.05 8.16 30.08
CA ALA A 507 -1.66 8.23 29.62
C ALA A 507 -1.17 6.87 29.09
N VAL A 508 -1.43 5.78 29.81
CA VAL A 508 -1.12 4.41 29.35
C VAL A 508 -1.79 4.13 28.00
N MET A 509 -3.06 4.50 27.83
CA MET A 509 -3.78 4.31 26.56
C MET A 509 -3.14 5.04 25.38
N VAL A 510 -2.71 6.28 25.61
CA VAL A 510 -2.06 7.09 24.58
C VAL A 510 -0.72 6.46 24.19
N LEU A 511 0.10 6.11 25.17
CA LEU A 511 1.44 5.59 24.95
C LEU A 511 1.42 4.18 24.34
N ALA A 512 0.61 3.26 24.86
CA ALA A 512 0.41 1.93 24.28
C ALA A 512 -0.10 1.98 22.83
N GLY A 513 -0.92 2.98 22.52
CA GLY A 513 -1.49 3.20 21.19
C GLY A 513 -0.55 3.82 20.16
N LEU A 514 0.62 4.34 20.57
CA LEU A 514 1.58 4.99 19.68
C LEU A 514 2.77 4.07 19.36
N ARG A 515 3.41 4.33 18.23
CA ARG A 515 4.72 3.74 17.91
C ARG A 515 5.80 4.66 18.46
N LYS A 516 6.91 4.11 18.93
CA LYS A 516 8.03 4.89 19.49
C LYS A 516 8.50 6.01 18.54
N SER A 517 8.69 5.71 17.26
CA SER A 517 9.05 6.71 16.26
C SER A 517 8.02 7.84 16.07
N LYS A 518 6.72 7.56 16.24
CA LYS A 518 5.67 8.59 16.21
C LYS A 518 5.66 9.44 17.47
N TRP A 519 6.02 8.86 18.61
CA TRP A 519 6.20 9.61 19.85
C TRP A 519 7.36 10.60 19.69
N GLU A 520 8.55 10.08 19.33
CA GLU A 520 9.77 10.88 19.12
C GLU A 520 9.54 12.01 18.11
N SER A 521 8.92 11.71 16.97
CA SER A 521 8.62 12.74 15.96
C SER A 521 7.72 13.88 16.47
N LYS A 522 6.83 13.59 17.44
CA LYS A 522 5.99 14.62 18.08
C LYS A 522 6.76 15.39 19.14
N VAL A 523 7.60 14.72 19.92
CA VAL A 523 8.52 15.38 20.85
C VAL A 523 9.42 16.36 20.09
N ASP A 524 9.98 15.96 18.95
CA ASP A 524 10.79 16.84 18.10
C ASP A 524 9.99 18.02 17.54
N ALA A 525 8.70 17.82 17.26
CA ALA A 525 7.83 18.92 16.84
C ALA A 525 7.67 19.96 17.95
N TYR A 526 7.51 19.55 19.21
CA TYR A 526 7.46 20.47 20.35
C TYR A 526 8.80 21.14 20.62
N LYS A 527 9.91 20.40 20.51
CA LYS A 527 11.27 20.95 20.66
C LYS A 527 11.57 22.09 19.67
N ARG A 528 11.04 22.02 18.44
CA ARG A 528 11.16 23.11 17.46
C ARG A 528 10.52 24.43 17.90
N TRP A 529 9.61 24.38 18.87
CA TRP A 529 8.99 25.56 19.48
C TRP A 529 9.62 25.91 20.84
N GLY A 530 10.79 25.35 21.15
CA GLY A 530 11.54 25.67 22.37
C GLY A 530 11.17 24.86 23.60
N TRP A 531 10.30 23.83 23.49
CA TRP A 531 9.99 22.98 24.64
C TRP A 531 11.17 22.04 24.97
N SER A 532 11.48 21.94 26.25
CA SER A 532 12.38 20.92 26.79
C SER A 532 11.69 19.54 26.85
N ASN A 533 12.44 18.47 27.17
CA ASN A 533 11.83 17.16 27.40
C ASN A 533 10.91 17.21 28.64
N GLU A 534 11.31 17.98 29.65
CA GLU A 534 10.59 18.21 30.89
C GLU A 534 9.26 18.93 30.64
N ASP A 535 9.24 19.91 29.74
CA ASP A 535 8.00 20.59 29.32
C ASP A 535 7.04 19.63 28.63
N VAL A 536 7.56 18.74 27.77
CA VAL A 536 6.75 17.73 27.08
C VAL A 536 6.16 16.74 28.09
N ILE A 537 6.96 16.25 29.05
CA ILE A 537 6.49 15.34 30.10
C ILE A 537 5.46 16.03 30.99
N THR A 538 5.68 17.30 31.36
CA THR A 538 4.74 18.11 32.14
C THR A 538 3.42 18.33 31.40
N ALA A 539 3.49 18.68 30.12
CA ALA A 539 2.33 18.83 29.25
C ALA A 539 1.57 17.49 29.09
N PHE A 540 2.29 16.38 28.90
CA PHE A 540 1.70 15.06 28.85
C PHE A 540 1.02 14.68 30.18
N GLY A 541 1.65 15.02 31.31
CA GLY A 541 1.11 14.91 32.68
C GLY A 541 -0.24 15.59 32.85
N LYS A 542 -0.36 16.82 32.33
CA LYS A 542 -1.59 17.64 32.43
C LYS A 542 -2.66 17.20 31.44
N TYR A 543 -2.30 16.78 30.23
CA TYR A 543 -3.25 16.39 29.19
C TYR A 543 -2.63 15.38 28.21
N PRO A 544 -2.71 14.07 28.47
CA PRO A 544 -2.05 13.06 27.64
C PRO A 544 -2.45 13.07 26.16
N PHE A 545 -3.67 13.53 25.86
CA PHE A 545 -4.17 13.63 24.49
C PHE A 545 -3.38 14.62 23.60
N CYS A 546 -2.55 15.51 24.17
CA CYS A 546 -1.65 16.35 23.36
C CYS A 546 -0.78 15.49 22.41
N MET A 547 -0.36 14.31 22.86
CA MET A 547 0.42 13.35 22.08
C MET A 547 -0.39 12.54 21.07
N THR A 548 -1.71 12.73 20.97
CA THR A 548 -2.55 12.12 19.92
C THR A 548 -2.73 13.01 18.70
N ILE A 549 -2.43 14.31 18.82
CA ILE A 549 -2.62 15.33 17.78
C ILE A 549 -1.64 15.12 16.62
N SER A 550 -2.04 15.40 15.38
CA SER A 550 -1.13 15.29 14.23
C SER A 550 -0.03 16.34 14.30
N LYS A 551 1.15 16.03 13.75
CA LYS A 551 2.29 16.94 13.70
C LYS A 551 1.92 18.27 13.03
N ASP A 552 1.24 18.21 11.90
CA ASP A 552 0.84 19.41 11.14
C ASP A 552 -0.09 20.31 11.95
N LYS A 553 -1.03 19.71 12.72
CA LYS A 553 -1.90 20.47 13.61
C LYS A 553 -1.13 21.08 14.78
N ILE A 554 -0.18 20.36 15.37
CA ILE A 554 0.72 20.91 16.41
C ILE A 554 1.44 22.14 15.85
N MET A 555 2.10 22.01 14.69
CA MET A 555 2.83 23.12 14.06
C MET A 555 1.92 24.32 13.77
N ALA A 556 0.73 24.10 13.21
CA ALA A 556 -0.18 25.18 12.85
C ALA A 556 -0.80 25.88 14.08
N VAL A 557 -1.09 25.14 15.16
CA VAL A 557 -1.61 25.74 16.39
C VAL A 557 -0.51 26.48 17.15
N MET A 558 0.71 25.94 17.18
CA MET A 558 1.85 26.62 17.81
C MET A 558 2.22 27.90 17.04
N ASP A 559 2.23 27.88 15.70
CA ASP A 559 2.42 29.08 14.88
C ASP A 559 1.40 30.17 15.20
N PHE A 560 0.13 29.78 15.35
CA PHE A 560 -0.92 30.70 15.71
C PHE A 560 -0.69 31.37 17.08
N TYR A 561 -0.36 30.59 18.11
CA TYR A 561 -0.16 31.15 19.46
C TYR A 561 1.16 31.91 19.59
N VAL A 562 2.25 31.36 19.10
CA VAL A 562 3.60 31.91 19.30
C VAL A 562 3.88 33.04 18.32
N ASN A 563 3.70 32.80 17.02
CA ASN A 563 4.08 33.79 16.00
C ASN A 563 2.99 34.84 15.78
N LYS A 564 1.72 34.45 15.74
CA LYS A 564 0.63 35.41 15.46
C LYS A 564 0.18 36.16 16.70
N LEU A 565 -0.02 35.45 17.82
CA LEU A 565 -0.45 36.08 19.08
C LEU A 565 0.71 36.52 19.97
N GLY A 566 1.96 36.19 19.66
CA GLY A 566 3.12 36.62 20.44
C GLY A 566 3.20 35.99 21.84
N LEU A 567 2.53 34.85 22.07
CA LEU A 567 2.58 34.16 23.35
C LEU A 567 3.84 33.31 23.48
N ASP A 568 4.40 33.27 24.68
CA ASP A 568 5.51 32.37 24.96
C ASP A 568 5.07 30.90 24.88
N SER A 569 5.92 30.04 24.30
CA SER A 569 5.58 28.65 24.05
C SER A 569 5.36 27.84 25.33
N SER A 570 5.97 28.25 26.46
CA SER A 570 5.78 27.62 27.78
C SER A 570 4.35 27.80 28.31
N VAL A 571 3.63 28.84 27.89
CA VAL A 571 2.21 29.03 28.25
C VAL A 571 1.38 27.86 27.69
N ILE A 572 1.70 27.42 26.48
CA ILE A 572 1.03 26.26 25.86
C ILE A 572 1.47 24.95 26.54
N ALA A 573 2.75 24.83 26.94
CA ALA A 573 3.23 23.66 27.70
C ALA A 573 2.48 23.50 29.03
N ASN A 574 2.14 24.61 29.65
CA ASN A 574 1.35 24.65 30.88
C ASN A 574 -0.14 24.38 30.67
N ARG A 575 -0.66 24.59 29.45
CA ARG A 575 -2.07 24.35 29.05
C ARG A 575 -2.19 23.58 27.74
N PRO A 576 -1.78 22.31 27.73
CA PRO A 576 -1.72 21.47 26.53
C PRO A 576 -3.07 21.20 25.86
N VAL A 577 -4.19 21.42 26.56
CA VAL A 577 -5.54 21.31 25.97
C VAL A 577 -5.74 22.27 24.79
N LEU A 578 -5.05 23.41 24.77
CA LEU A 578 -5.10 24.41 23.69
C LEU A 578 -4.76 23.82 22.32
N LEU A 579 -3.85 22.84 22.29
CA LEU A 579 -3.44 22.15 21.06
C LEU A 579 -4.60 21.37 20.42
N SER A 580 -5.56 20.93 21.22
CA SER A 580 -6.70 20.13 20.76
C SER A 580 -7.82 20.96 20.14
N LEU A 581 -7.87 22.26 20.42
CA LEU A 581 -8.92 23.16 19.94
C LEU A 581 -8.94 23.24 18.41
N SER A 582 -10.10 23.63 17.86
CA SER A 582 -10.25 23.81 16.40
C SER A 582 -9.55 25.09 15.97
N LEU A 583 -8.50 24.96 15.15
CA LEU A 583 -7.75 26.10 14.64
C LEU A 583 -8.67 27.06 13.87
N LYS A 584 -9.40 26.54 12.87
CA LYS A 584 -10.24 27.36 11.98
C LYS A 584 -11.54 27.84 12.64
N LYS A 585 -12.26 26.95 13.33
CA LYS A 585 -13.59 27.29 13.89
C LYS A 585 -13.54 28.09 15.17
N ARG A 586 -12.42 28.03 15.91
CA ARG A 586 -12.34 28.60 17.26
C ARG A 586 -11.13 29.49 17.45
N LEU A 587 -9.92 29.02 17.18
CA LEU A 587 -8.72 29.77 17.50
C LEU A 587 -8.57 31.02 16.64
N VAL A 588 -8.64 30.88 15.31
CA VAL A 588 -8.46 31.99 14.37
C VAL A 588 -9.50 33.10 14.58
N PRO A 589 -10.83 32.85 14.61
CA PRO A 589 -11.81 33.92 14.81
C PRO A 589 -11.62 34.65 16.13
N ARG A 590 -11.36 33.91 17.22
CA ARG A 590 -11.20 34.50 18.55
C ARG A 590 -9.89 35.26 18.67
N GLY A 591 -8.77 34.71 18.19
CA GLY A 591 -7.48 35.40 18.28
C GLY A 591 -7.38 36.61 17.36
N SER A 592 -7.98 36.58 16.16
CA SER A 592 -8.07 37.76 15.30
C SER A 592 -8.92 38.88 15.93
N LEU A 593 -10.04 38.53 16.58
CA LEU A 593 -10.82 39.50 17.34
C LEU A 593 -10.00 40.09 18.50
N ILE A 594 -9.27 39.25 19.23
CA ILE A 594 -8.41 39.70 20.34
C ILE A 594 -7.27 40.60 19.86
N GLN A 595 -6.64 40.29 18.72
CA GLN A 595 -5.63 41.16 18.10
C GLN A 595 -6.23 42.52 17.73
N PHE A 596 -7.41 42.55 17.11
CA PHE A 596 -8.10 43.79 16.78
C PHE A 596 -8.41 44.61 18.04
N MET A 597 -8.94 43.98 19.09
CA MET A 597 -9.21 44.64 20.36
C MET A 597 -7.93 45.15 21.04
N SER A 598 -6.83 44.40 20.92
CA SER A 598 -5.53 44.83 21.41
C SER A 598 -4.99 46.04 20.66
N SER A 599 -5.18 46.11 19.33
CA SER A 599 -4.81 47.32 18.56
C SER A 599 -5.65 48.55 18.90
N LYS A 600 -6.84 48.35 19.49
CA LYS A 600 -7.69 49.41 20.02
C LYS A 600 -7.41 49.74 21.50
N GLY A 601 -6.44 49.06 22.11
CA GLY A 601 -6.08 49.25 23.53
C GLY A 601 -7.10 48.70 24.53
N LEU A 602 -8.08 47.92 24.09
CA LEU A 602 -9.16 47.39 24.94
C LEU A 602 -8.71 46.18 25.77
N VAL A 603 -7.74 45.42 25.26
CA VAL A 603 -7.27 44.15 25.86
C VAL A 603 -5.75 44.06 25.71
N LYS A 604 -5.06 43.57 26.74
CA LYS A 604 -3.64 43.21 26.65
C LYS A 604 -3.49 41.75 26.24
N ILE A 605 -2.56 41.47 25.32
CA ILE A 605 -2.23 40.09 24.98
C ILE A 605 -1.28 39.48 26.02
N ASP A 606 -1.81 38.58 26.84
CA ASP A 606 -1.07 37.86 27.86
C ASP A 606 -1.53 36.39 27.99
N SER A 607 -0.96 35.66 28.97
CA SER A 607 -1.29 34.26 29.22
C SER A 607 -2.76 34.02 29.60
N HIS A 608 -3.50 35.01 30.10
CA HIS A 608 -4.91 34.86 30.46
C HIS A 608 -5.82 34.69 29.24
N ILE A 609 -5.40 35.13 28.05
CA ILE A 609 -6.15 34.89 26.80
C ILE A 609 -6.34 33.41 26.52
N THR A 610 -5.39 32.58 26.92
CA THR A 610 -5.50 31.13 26.72
C THR A 610 -6.72 30.55 27.43
N VAL A 611 -7.08 31.06 28.61
CA VAL A 611 -8.31 30.65 29.33
C VAL A 611 -9.53 30.84 28.43
N LEU A 612 -9.57 31.98 27.73
CA LEU A 612 -10.75 32.43 26.97
C LEU A 612 -10.91 31.64 25.67
N CYS A 613 -9.80 31.26 25.04
CA CYS A 613 -9.79 30.35 23.90
C CYS A 613 -10.41 28.99 24.27
N GLU A 614 -10.27 28.52 25.51
CA GLU A 614 -10.84 27.26 25.97
C GLU A 614 -12.34 27.36 26.28
N ARG A 615 -12.82 28.51 26.76
CA ARG A 615 -14.20 28.64 27.27
C ARG A 615 -15.28 28.45 26.20
N PRO A 616 -16.49 28.01 26.61
CA PRO A 616 -17.66 27.93 25.73
C PRO A 616 -18.01 29.27 25.09
N GLU A 617 -18.67 29.23 23.93
CA GLU A 617 -19.03 30.43 23.14
C GLU A 617 -19.77 31.48 23.97
N LYS A 618 -20.80 31.06 24.71
CA LYS A 618 -21.60 31.96 25.56
C LYS A 618 -20.73 32.81 26.49
N PHE A 619 -19.81 32.17 27.19
CA PHE A 619 -18.90 32.84 28.12
C PHE A 619 -17.94 33.80 27.39
N PHE A 620 -17.45 33.39 26.21
CA PHE A 620 -16.61 34.24 25.38
C PHE A 620 -17.36 35.51 24.93
N MET A 621 -18.60 35.37 24.45
CA MET A 621 -19.43 36.49 24.02
C MET A 621 -19.71 37.47 25.16
N GLU A 622 -20.15 36.96 26.31
CA GLU A 622 -20.47 37.79 27.49
C GLU A 622 -19.27 38.58 27.99
N LYS A 623 -18.08 37.97 28.05
CA LYS A 623 -16.90 38.61 28.62
C LYS A 623 -16.12 39.50 27.65
N PHE A 624 -16.15 39.21 26.35
CA PHE A 624 -15.26 39.84 25.37
C PHE A 624 -15.96 40.61 24.26
N VAL A 625 -17.17 40.21 23.87
CA VAL A 625 -17.91 40.92 22.81
C VAL A 625 -18.87 41.93 23.44
N ASN A 626 -19.67 41.49 24.41
CA ASN A 626 -20.77 42.28 24.96
C ASN A 626 -20.36 43.27 26.05
N ARG A 627 -19.10 43.23 26.51
CA ARG A 627 -18.60 44.03 27.64
C ARG A 627 -18.20 45.46 27.25
N TYR A 628 -17.91 45.69 25.98
CA TYR A 628 -17.39 46.97 25.48
C TYR A 628 -18.50 47.78 24.81
N LYS A 629 -18.36 49.11 24.78
CA LYS A 629 -19.35 49.99 24.13
C LYS A 629 -19.46 49.71 22.63
N GLU A 630 -18.40 49.18 22.04
CA GLU A 630 -18.24 48.77 20.65
C GLU A 630 -18.85 47.37 20.35
N ALA A 631 -19.61 46.78 21.29
CA ALA A 631 -20.18 45.44 21.17
C ALA A 631 -20.87 45.13 19.82
N PRO A 632 -21.69 46.04 19.22
CA PRO A 632 -22.31 45.76 17.92
C PRO A 632 -21.30 45.58 16.78
N GLN A 633 -20.20 46.34 16.79
CA GLN A 633 -19.14 46.27 15.78
C GLN A 633 -18.28 45.01 15.97
N LEU A 634 -17.93 44.70 17.22
CA LEU A 634 -17.18 43.49 17.56
C LEU A 634 -17.97 42.21 17.23
N LEU A 635 -19.29 42.22 17.46
CA LEU A 635 -20.18 41.12 17.13
C LEU A 635 -20.25 40.88 15.62
N LYS A 636 -20.38 41.94 14.82
CA LYS A 636 -20.40 41.86 13.36
C LYS A 636 -19.08 41.28 12.83
N LEU A 637 -17.94 41.82 13.29
CA LEU A 637 -16.62 41.34 12.91
C LEU A 637 -16.40 39.87 13.29
N TYR A 638 -16.81 39.46 14.49
CA TYR A 638 -16.66 38.07 14.94
C TYR A 638 -17.48 37.09 14.09
N ASN A 639 -18.69 37.47 13.70
CA ASN A 639 -19.54 36.65 12.83
C ASN A 639 -18.95 36.50 11.42
N GLU A 640 -18.40 37.58 10.85
CA GLU A 640 -17.70 37.55 9.56
C GLU A 640 -16.47 36.64 9.59
N LEU A 641 -15.65 36.75 10.64
CA LEU A 641 -14.46 35.90 10.84
C LEU A 641 -14.83 34.41 11.01
N LYS A 642 -15.98 34.12 11.64
CA LYS A 642 -16.46 32.75 11.83
C LYS A 642 -16.92 32.13 10.52
N GLN A 643 -17.65 32.88 9.68
CA GLN A 643 -18.09 32.43 8.36
C GLN A 643 -16.89 32.13 7.44
N GLN A 644 -15.86 32.97 7.45
CA GLN A 644 -14.62 32.72 6.70
C GLN A 644 -13.89 31.44 7.15
N GLY A 645 -13.90 31.16 8.46
CA GLY A 645 -13.33 29.93 9.02
C GLY A 645 -14.09 28.66 8.62
N GLU A 646 -15.41 28.76 8.39
CA GLU A 646 -16.29 27.66 7.98
C GLU A 646 -16.18 27.35 6.49
N GLN A 647 -16.16 28.36 5.62
CA GLN A 647 -16.03 28.20 4.16
C GLN A 647 -14.70 27.54 3.74
N GLN A 648 -13.59 27.84 4.42
CA GLN A 648 -12.30 27.19 4.14
C GLN A 648 -12.22 25.71 4.56
N GLN A 649 -13.26 25.18 5.20
CA GLN A 649 -13.31 23.79 5.65
C GLN A 649 -14.10 22.89 4.70
N GLU A 650 -15.11 23.42 4.01
CA GLU A 650 -15.90 22.68 3.01
C GLU A 650 -15.10 22.35 1.75
N ILE A 651 -14.11 23.18 1.39
CA ILE A 651 -13.28 22.99 0.19
C ILE A 651 -12.27 21.82 0.34
N LYS A 652 -12.13 21.23 1.53
CA LYS A 652 -11.22 20.09 1.81
C LYS A 652 -11.94 18.84 2.38
N GLY A 653 -13.27 18.80 2.32
CA GLY A 653 -14.11 17.72 2.86
C GLY A 653 -14.20 16.51 1.94
#